data_AF-A0A9E5TTG2-F1
#
_entry.id   AF-A0A9E5TTG2-F1
#
_cell.length_a   1.000
_cell.length_b   1.000
_cell.length_c   1.000
_cell.angle_alpha   90.00
_cell.angle_beta   90.00
_cell.angle_gamma   90.00
#
_symmetry.space_group_name_H-M   'P 1'
#
loop_
_entity.id
_entity.type
_entity.pdbx_description
1 polymer ?
#
loop_
_entity_poly.entity_id
_entity_poly.type
_entity_poly.pdbx_seq_one_letter_code
_entity_poly.pdbx_strand_id
1 'polypeptide(L)'
;MTAEAKRNAVRGRLPGFVLLACLALASPPGSAADGWPTVHQATASVARAETRGDALLKIAAVAHFEQQVLAGDPVAAARGLEQDLAWLKRLVSRYGLRAPYAPALDPAAWFVRQKLSEHQLPTSPLLTLSRPAGKAILAQVFNRTDERLAAAVLPDLLWHLEPRVPVLWQSMLERLGGDDALASALASIRDEWFADWSPPAKTEDSTAAAKVVGNGIESLATLVGAAVMAGPPDALRLERLRVGLLSAAPDLAESEHLDMTTLLRLAALIDGLQDGRYLPFSAGLLFLVADMLEHAIAAPENAQPLPRALAEQLPALSNAYARAFADVDPRLNSALAAAYDVLTHLVREGAQPLNTAALREELADAAAQLSLMIPDPDYYFDQPVRDTVAGSVDACLGIIAQRNPDGSSAVTREVYDDCQQSLLGLADGEIRGPALSGDPDGPFGAVELDRELDLIPVQRINYGLGYLHQRYAAGCETPAEALPNPLEWAALANLMVWFAEQSPVYFQTPENEQRLLDMLEIGSQLVQVLAEQVDCLAGAGAGVNDAISRGLVDYQLALTQMGAGLVEAIAEARAHLLAPGADVRLERDASQSTAYRPDDLLIGPCDPAQYCEMNGKLSSTRALWGLFPDEYLLADQSRLGTIAICYTNMEWVQRRSEPVRADDPHVANYFGHLSFDLLGTYLDGGGVTTVFGFRFTSPEEHHYLFAGADEEVLEDSCPTERVGSRIVTPMRESRGGIVPNRLTYLAAGRAVPSRLLAAHWDRGAEWRDWFITGIGVEALDLPLPRDIGPEVTQHLQSLQRTEQAAVYHSLIDPLEEGLLPGMRSRFDLTREMTTRKALLRMQLSLLYPQESLYAEGIRRAIEGQGGLVDAAILARLRQADAAVDSIAEMSFGRLDAFRAQWQRLPEAVRRTGSVPASVAHAMMRLHAIYEQFFGARPPSQGNWPFSPAAVGG
;
A
#
# COMPACT_ATOMS: atom_id res chain seq x y z
N MET A 1 67.47 32.88 56.67
CA MET A 1 67.02 33.51 55.41
C MET A 1 65.63 32.99 55.12
N THR A 2 64.49 33.61 55.43
CA THR A 2 64.05 34.79 56.22
C THR A 2 62.82 34.26 56.97
N ALA A 3 62.95 33.81 58.23
CA ALA A 3 62.67 34.56 59.48
C ALA A 3 61.26 35.21 59.44
N GLU A 4 60.26 34.82 60.24
CA GLU A 4 60.13 34.71 61.70
C GLU A 4 58.76 34.00 62.01
N ALA A 5 58.31 33.62 63.20
CA ALA A 5 58.86 33.16 64.48
C ALA A 5 57.64 32.74 65.36
N LYS A 6 57.81 31.68 66.17
CA LYS A 6 57.25 31.47 67.54
C LYS A 6 55.73 31.31 67.82
N ARG A 7 55.45 30.15 68.43
CA ARG A 7 54.69 29.88 69.70
C ARG A 7 53.16 29.64 69.68
N ASN A 8 52.87 28.39 70.09
CA ASN A 8 51.92 27.94 71.13
C ASN A 8 50.40 27.98 70.91
N ALA A 9 49.86 26.76 70.78
CA ALA A 9 48.76 26.16 71.56
C ALA A 9 47.37 26.83 71.59
N VAL A 10 46.36 26.10 71.08
CA VAL A 10 45.19 25.57 71.84
C VAL A 10 44.16 25.00 70.84
N ARG A 11 43.75 23.73 71.05
CA ARG A 11 42.57 22.97 70.53
C ARG A 11 42.40 22.90 68.99
N GLY A 12 42.21 21.76 68.33
CA GLY A 12 42.01 20.36 68.66
C GLY A 12 41.81 19.64 67.32
N ARG A 13 42.39 18.44 67.19
CA ARG A 13 42.73 17.74 65.93
C ARG A 13 41.52 17.29 65.09
N LEU A 14 41.49 17.69 63.81
CA LEU A 14 41.54 16.78 62.65
C LEU A 14 43.03 16.33 62.48
N PRO A 15 43.43 15.28 61.72
CA PRO A 15 42.75 14.65 60.58
C PRO A 15 42.92 13.11 60.46
N GLY A 16 42.45 12.53 59.35
CA GLY A 16 43.19 11.45 58.69
C GLY A 16 42.42 10.13 58.47
N PHE A 17 41.86 10.01 57.26
CA PHE A 17 41.85 8.81 56.41
C PHE A 17 42.43 7.50 57.01
N VAL A 18 41.61 6.44 56.97
CA VAL A 18 41.82 5.18 56.19
C VAL A 18 40.94 4.05 56.80
N LEU A 19 40.26 3.32 55.92
CA LEU A 19 39.56 2.02 56.11
C LEU A 19 38.20 2.00 56.87
N LEU A 20 37.10 2.00 56.12
CA LEU A 20 36.12 0.89 56.10
C LEU A 20 35.18 1.05 54.90
N ALA A 21 35.65 0.54 53.77
CA ALA A 21 34.81 -0.03 52.72
C ALA A 21 34.34 -1.42 53.17
N CYS A 22 33.23 -1.89 52.59
CA CYS A 22 32.64 -3.24 52.73
C CYS A 22 31.84 -3.52 54.01
N LEU A 23 30.65 -2.92 54.08
CA LEU A 23 29.43 -3.66 54.40
C LEU A 23 28.64 -3.69 53.07
N ALA A 24 28.96 -4.54 52.10
CA ALA A 24 28.42 -5.89 52.04
C ALA A 24 27.35 -6.10 53.14
N LEU A 25 26.11 -5.77 52.80
CA LEU A 25 24.96 -6.46 53.37
C LEU A 25 25.14 -7.93 53.00
N ALA A 26 25.89 -8.65 53.83
CA ALA A 26 25.74 -10.08 53.93
C ALA A 26 24.31 -10.26 54.43
N SER A 27 23.41 -10.65 53.52
CA SER A 27 22.14 -11.26 53.88
C SER A 27 22.40 -12.29 54.98
N PRO A 28 21.54 -12.39 56.01
CA PRO A 28 21.60 -13.57 56.88
C PRO A 28 21.59 -14.82 55.98
N PRO A 29 22.36 -15.88 56.31
CA PRO A 29 22.41 -17.06 55.46
C PRO A 29 21.02 -17.67 55.36
N GLY A 30 20.47 -17.64 54.14
CA GLY A 30 19.18 -18.21 53.78
C GLY A 30 18.02 -17.23 53.92
N SER A 31 17.98 -16.18 53.10
CA SER A 31 16.68 -15.57 52.78
C SER A 31 15.96 -16.51 51.79
N ALA A 32 14.66 -16.74 51.93
CA ALA A 32 13.92 -17.59 50.99
C ALA A 32 13.88 -17.01 49.55
N ALA A 33 14.30 -15.75 49.38
CA ALA A 33 14.54 -15.11 48.09
C ALA A 33 15.91 -15.49 47.45
N ASP A 34 16.85 -16.09 48.20
CA ASP A 34 18.16 -16.51 47.69
C ASP A 34 17.97 -17.60 46.60
N GLY A 35 18.32 -17.26 45.36
CA GLY A 35 18.18 -18.11 44.17
C GLY A 35 17.15 -17.64 43.15
N TRP A 36 16.31 -16.65 43.48
CA TRP A 36 15.44 -16.02 42.49
C TRP A 36 16.22 -15.01 41.62
N PRO A 37 15.80 -14.78 40.35
CA PRO A 37 16.40 -13.74 39.52
C PRO A 37 16.35 -12.37 40.21
N THR A 38 17.44 -11.62 40.09
CA THR A 38 17.50 -10.23 40.59
C THR A 38 16.68 -9.28 39.72
N VAL A 39 16.36 -8.09 40.24
CA VAL A 39 15.73 -7.00 39.44
C VAL A 39 16.53 -6.70 38.17
N HIS A 40 17.86 -6.70 38.25
CA HIS A 40 18.70 -6.49 37.06
C HIS A 40 18.56 -7.60 36.01
N GLN A 41 18.40 -8.87 36.42
CA GLN A 41 18.15 -9.98 35.49
C GLN A 41 16.78 -9.89 34.84
N ALA A 42 15.74 -9.51 35.60
CA ALA A 42 14.39 -9.27 35.06
C ALA A 42 14.41 -8.14 34.03
N THR A 43 15.01 -7.00 34.37
CA THR A 43 15.20 -5.84 33.50
C THR A 43 15.97 -6.18 32.23
N ALA A 44 17.06 -6.96 32.33
CA ALA A 44 17.83 -7.39 31.17
C ALA A 44 17.00 -8.28 30.22
N SER A 45 16.16 -9.14 30.78
CA SER A 45 15.35 -10.10 30.01
C SER A 45 14.24 -9.41 29.21
N VAL A 46 13.65 -8.33 29.74
CA VAL A 46 12.67 -7.51 29.00
C VAL A 46 13.33 -6.53 28.03
N ALA A 47 14.58 -6.13 28.27
CA ALA A 47 15.32 -5.22 27.39
C ALA A 47 15.76 -5.87 26.07
N ARG A 48 16.10 -7.17 26.09
CA ARG A 48 16.59 -7.94 24.94
C ARG A 48 15.47 -8.31 23.98
N ALA A 49 15.65 -8.00 22.70
CA ALA A 49 14.63 -8.27 21.66
C ALA A 49 14.19 -9.75 21.62
N GLU A 50 15.13 -10.70 21.75
CA GLU A 50 14.87 -12.14 21.65
C GLU A 50 14.02 -12.70 22.79
N THR A 51 14.21 -12.20 24.02
CA THR A 51 13.52 -12.71 25.22
C THR A 51 12.37 -11.82 25.68
N ARG A 52 12.25 -10.59 25.14
CA ARG A 52 11.30 -9.57 25.59
C ARG A 52 9.85 -10.06 25.64
N GLY A 53 9.40 -10.75 24.59
CA GLY A 53 8.03 -11.26 24.52
C GLY A 53 7.70 -12.22 25.66
N ASP A 54 8.47 -13.30 25.79
CA ASP A 54 8.27 -14.31 26.84
C ASP A 54 8.50 -13.75 28.25
N ALA A 55 9.50 -12.87 28.43
CA ALA A 55 9.73 -12.18 29.69
C ALA A 55 8.53 -11.31 30.11
N LEU A 56 7.92 -10.56 29.18
CA LEU A 56 6.74 -9.76 29.48
C LEU A 56 5.50 -10.63 29.80
N LEU A 57 5.34 -11.80 29.19
CA LEU A 57 4.26 -12.74 29.56
C LEU A 57 4.45 -13.27 30.99
N LYS A 58 5.68 -13.64 31.36
CA LYS A 58 6.02 -14.04 32.75
C LYS A 58 5.72 -12.90 33.72
N ILE A 59 6.10 -11.67 33.39
CA ILE A 59 5.79 -10.48 34.22
C ILE A 59 4.28 -10.21 34.30
N ALA A 60 3.51 -10.43 33.24
CA ALA A 60 2.05 -10.29 33.28
C ALA A 60 1.39 -11.28 34.25
N ALA A 61 1.84 -12.54 34.26
CA ALA A 61 1.40 -13.52 35.25
C ALA A 61 1.76 -13.09 36.69
N VAL A 62 2.96 -12.56 36.90
CA VAL A 62 3.39 -12.02 38.20
C VAL A 62 2.56 -10.82 38.63
N ALA A 63 2.22 -9.91 37.70
CA ALA A 63 1.38 -8.75 37.99
C ALA A 63 -0.02 -9.17 38.45
N HIS A 64 -0.60 -10.21 37.84
CA HIS A 64 -1.88 -10.77 38.27
C HIS A 64 -1.78 -11.48 39.62
N PHE A 65 -0.72 -12.24 39.86
CA PHE A 65 -0.42 -12.83 41.16
C PHE A 65 -0.35 -11.75 42.25
N GLU A 66 0.38 -10.66 42.04
CA GLU A 66 0.47 -9.54 42.97
C GLU A 66 -0.92 -8.94 43.29
N GLN A 67 -1.80 -8.83 42.29
CA GLN A 67 -3.18 -8.39 42.50
C GLN A 67 -3.99 -9.39 43.33
N GLN A 68 -3.84 -10.70 43.08
CA GLN A 68 -4.54 -11.75 43.83
C GLN A 68 -4.07 -11.83 45.29
N VAL A 69 -2.76 -11.69 45.53
CA VAL A 69 -2.17 -11.66 46.88
C VAL A 69 -2.74 -10.49 47.68
N LEU A 70 -2.91 -9.32 47.06
CA LEU A 70 -3.53 -8.17 47.72
C LEU A 70 -5.01 -8.42 48.08
N ALA A 71 -5.68 -9.34 47.39
CA ALA A 71 -7.09 -9.66 47.58
C ALA A 71 -7.36 -10.90 48.46
N GLY A 72 -6.34 -11.72 48.80
CA GLY A 72 -6.57 -13.02 49.44
C GLY A 72 -5.32 -13.72 50.00
N ASP A 73 -5.35 -15.06 50.02
CA ASP A 73 -4.28 -15.92 50.56
C ASP A 73 -3.10 -16.04 49.55
N PRO A 74 -1.87 -15.61 49.91
CA PRO A 74 -0.70 -15.69 49.04
C PRO A 74 -0.39 -17.10 48.53
N VAL A 75 -0.62 -18.13 49.34
CA VAL A 75 -0.34 -19.52 48.95
C VAL A 75 -1.42 -20.05 47.99
N ALA A 76 -2.64 -19.54 48.07
CA ALA A 76 -3.69 -19.83 47.10
C ALA A 76 -3.39 -19.14 45.75
N ALA A 77 -2.94 -17.88 45.77
CA ALA A 77 -2.50 -17.16 44.58
C ALA A 77 -1.31 -17.85 43.89
N ALA A 78 -0.36 -18.37 44.68
CA ALA A 78 0.80 -19.09 44.16
C ALA A 78 0.43 -20.31 43.30
N ARG A 79 -0.65 -21.04 43.66
CA ARG A 79 -1.16 -22.17 42.86
C ARG A 79 -1.80 -21.74 41.54
N GLY A 80 -2.24 -20.49 41.45
CA GLY A 80 -2.84 -19.90 40.24
C GLY A 80 -1.81 -19.46 39.21
N LEU A 81 -0.60 -19.07 39.65
CA LEU A 81 0.42 -18.47 38.78
C LEU A 81 0.79 -19.36 37.58
N GLU A 82 0.97 -20.67 37.78
CA GLU A 82 1.26 -21.60 36.68
C GLU A 82 0.16 -21.66 35.63
N GLN A 83 -1.09 -21.63 36.08
CA GLN A 83 -2.25 -21.63 35.20
C GLN A 83 -2.36 -20.32 34.43
N ASP A 84 -1.95 -19.21 35.03
CA ASP A 84 -1.96 -17.88 34.42
C ASP A 84 -0.93 -17.77 33.29
N LEU A 85 0.30 -18.26 33.50
CA LEU A 85 1.26 -18.31 32.39
C LEU A 85 0.83 -19.31 31.31
N ALA A 86 0.29 -20.47 31.69
CA ALA A 86 -0.23 -21.44 30.73
C ALA A 86 -1.38 -20.85 29.89
N TRP A 87 -2.24 -20.05 30.52
CA TRP A 87 -3.30 -19.28 29.85
C TRP A 87 -2.71 -18.29 28.84
N LEU A 88 -1.75 -17.46 29.24
CA LEU A 88 -1.10 -16.50 28.34
C LEU A 88 -0.39 -17.20 27.17
N LYS A 89 0.32 -18.29 27.43
CA LYS A 89 0.97 -19.10 26.38
C LYS A 89 -0.06 -19.72 25.43
N ARG A 90 -1.22 -20.14 25.94
CA ARG A 90 -2.34 -20.59 25.10
C ARG A 90 -2.84 -19.47 24.19
N LEU A 91 -3.08 -18.27 24.73
CA LEU A 91 -3.49 -17.11 23.93
C LEU A 91 -2.50 -16.84 22.80
N VAL A 92 -1.20 -16.79 23.12
CA VAL A 92 -0.12 -16.58 22.15
C VAL A 92 -0.04 -17.70 21.12
N SER A 93 -0.17 -18.96 21.53
CA SER A 93 -0.13 -20.09 20.59
C SER A 93 -1.29 -20.09 19.61
N ARG A 94 -2.46 -19.60 20.04
CA ARG A 94 -3.70 -19.59 19.26
C ARG A 94 -3.83 -18.36 18.37
N TYR A 95 -3.57 -17.17 18.92
CA TYR A 95 -3.78 -15.89 18.25
C TYR A 95 -2.49 -15.20 17.79
N GLY A 96 -1.33 -15.76 18.13
CA GLY A 96 -0.02 -15.17 17.86
C GLY A 96 0.39 -14.15 18.93
N LEU A 97 1.69 -13.99 19.13
CA LEU A 97 2.22 -12.89 19.94
C LEU A 97 2.41 -11.67 19.05
N ARG A 98 1.66 -10.61 19.31
CA ARG A 98 1.89 -9.31 18.69
C ARG A 98 2.88 -8.50 19.50
N ALA A 99 3.60 -7.61 18.82
CA ALA A 99 4.41 -6.62 19.51
C ALA A 99 3.52 -5.76 20.42
N PRO A 100 3.97 -5.38 21.62
CA PRO A 100 3.26 -4.43 22.47
C PRO A 100 2.95 -3.14 21.69
N TYR A 101 1.70 -2.68 21.75
CA TYR A 101 1.26 -1.45 21.10
C TYR A 101 0.34 -0.65 22.01
N ALA A 102 0.26 0.65 21.72
CA ALA A 102 -0.57 1.58 22.48
C ALA A 102 -2.04 1.58 22.01
N PRO A 103 -3.02 1.81 22.91
CA PRO A 103 -4.45 1.86 22.59
C PRO A 103 -4.90 3.19 21.94
N ALA A 104 -4.04 3.84 21.13
CA ALA A 104 -4.39 5.12 20.50
C ALA A 104 -5.44 4.98 19.38
N LEU A 105 -5.63 3.78 18.82
CA LEU A 105 -6.55 3.51 17.72
C LEU A 105 -7.93 3.07 18.22
N ASP A 106 -8.47 3.80 19.20
CA ASP A 106 -9.83 3.65 19.75
C ASP A 106 -10.67 4.90 19.40
N PRO A 107 -11.23 5.00 18.17
CA PRO A 107 -11.97 6.17 17.72
C PRO A 107 -13.22 6.47 18.57
N ALA A 108 -13.87 5.45 19.16
CA ALA A 108 -15.01 5.66 20.06
C ALA A 108 -14.61 6.43 21.33
N ALA A 109 -13.46 6.12 21.92
CA ALA A 109 -12.98 6.86 23.08
C ALA A 109 -12.55 8.29 22.72
N TRP A 110 -11.96 8.49 21.54
CA TRP A 110 -11.65 9.84 21.04
C TRP A 110 -12.89 10.69 20.85
N PHE A 111 -13.93 10.14 20.21
CA PHE A 111 -15.22 10.81 20.05
C PHE A 111 -15.83 11.24 21.39
N VAL A 112 -15.92 10.32 22.36
CA VAL A 112 -16.47 10.67 23.69
C VAL A 112 -15.63 11.78 24.35
N ARG A 113 -14.29 11.73 24.24
CA ARG A 113 -13.42 12.79 24.80
C ARG A 113 -13.63 14.14 24.11
N GLN A 114 -13.83 14.17 22.80
CA GLN A 114 -14.14 15.37 22.04
C GLN A 114 -15.46 15.99 22.53
N LYS A 115 -16.53 15.18 22.62
CA LYS A 115 -17.84 15.61 23.15
C LYS A 115 -17.76 16.12 24.60
N LEU A 116 -16.99 15.44 25.46
CA LEU A 116 -16.74 15.94 26.81
C LEU A 116 -16.04 17.31 26.79
N SER A 117 -15.06 17.50 25.90
CA SER A 117 -14.34 18.77 25.75
C SER A 117 -15.25 19.89 25.25
N GLU A 118 -16.14 19.64 24.28
CA GLU A 118 -17.15 20.58 23.79
C GLU A 118 -18.05 21.10 24.91
N HIS A 119 -18.44 20.20 25.83
CA HIS A 119 -19.25 20.52 27.01
C HIS A 119 -18.43 20.99 28.23
N GLN A 120 -17.11 21.17 28.10
CA GLN A 120 -16.19 21.57 29.19
C GLN A 120 -16.24 20.63 30.40
N LEU A 121 -16.47 19.34 30.15
CA LEU A 121 -16.53 18.29 31.14
C LEU A 121 -15.16 17.60 31.28
N PRO A 122 -14.76 17.17 32.49
CA PRO A 122 -13.51 16.46 32.68
C PRO A 122 -13.58 15.05 32.06
N THR A 123 -12.45 14.58 31.56
CA THR A 123 -12.26 13.18 31.21
C THR A 123 -12.19 12.31 32.47
N SER A 124 -12.56 11.04 32.34
CA SER A 124 -12.49 10.09 33.45
C SER A 124 -11.22 9.22 33.38
N PRO A 125 -10.76 8.64 34.52
CA PRO A 125 -9.59 7.77 34.53
C PRO A 125 -9.67 6.61 33.53
N LEU A 126 -10.83 5.94 33.41
CA LEU A 126 -10.99 4.81 32.47
C LEU A 126 -11.03 5.22 31.00
N LEU A 127 -11.39 6.47 30.70
CA LEU A 127 -11.37 7.03 29.34
C LEU A 127 -10.07 7.78 29.02
N THR A 128 -9.15 7.90 29.98
CA THR A 128 -7.85 8.52 29.73
C THR A 128 -6.97 7.52 29.00
N LEU A 129 -6.62 7.80 27.75
CA LEU A 129 -5.83 6.88 26.91
C LEU A 129 -4.49 6.52 27.56
N SER A 130 -3.83 7.46 28.23
CA SER A 130 -2.48 7.27 28.75
C SER A 130 -2.37 6.68 30.16
N ARG A 131 -3.48 6.65 30.89
CA ARG A 131 -3.58 6.03 32.21
C ARG A 131 -4.66 4.96 32.15
N PRO A 132 -4.36 3.76 31.62
CA PRO A 132 -5.34 2.70 31.74
C PRO A 132 -5.60 2.46 33.23
N ALA A 133 -6.79 2.01 33.55
CA ALA A 133 -6.94 1.19 34.75
C ALA A 133 -6.08 -0.07 34.54
N GLY A 134 -4.81 -0.01 34.91
CA GLY A 134 -3.87 -1.14 34.78
C GLY A 134 -4.43 -2.41 35.42
N LYS A 135 -5.31 -2.27 36.42
CA LYS A 135 -6.09 -3.36 37.02
C LYS A 135 -7.21 -3.88 36.12
N ALA A 136 -7.91 -3.02 35.38
CA ALA A 136 -8.98 -3.41 34.46
C ALA A 136 -8.44 -4.22 33.28
N ILE A 137 -7.38 -3.74 32.63
CA ILE A 137 -6.79 -4.45 31.49
C ILE A 137 -6.16 -5.78 31.94
N LEU A 138 -5.53 -5.80 33.12
CA LEU A 138 -5.00 -7.02 33.73
C LEU A 138 -6.13 -8.02 34.02
N ALA A 139 -7.21 -7.58 34.66
CA ALA A 139 -8.38 -8.43 34.90
C ALA A 139 -9.00 -8.95 33.60
N GLN A 140 -9.08 -8.13 32.54
CA GLN A 140 -9.62 -8.53 31.25
C GLN A 140 -8.75 -9.58 30.54
N VAL A 141 -7.42 -9.44 30.58
CA VAL A 141 -6.50 -10.44 30.00
C VAL A 141 -6.61 -11.79 30.71
N PHE A 142 -6.81 -11.80 32.03
CA PHE A 142 -6.97 -13.02 32.81
C PHE A 142 -8.41 -13.50 32.95
N ASN A 143 -9.37 -12.81 32.31
CA ASN A 143 -10.73 -13.30 32.21
C ASN A 143 -10.79 -14.49 31.23
N ARG A 144 -10.95 -15.70 31.79
CA ARG A 144 -10.95 -16.95 31.03
C ARG A 144 -12.28 -17.24 30.34
N THR A 145 -13.33 -16.45 30.55
CA THR A 145 -14.64 -16.64 29.89
C THR A 145 -14.63 -16.17 28.45
N ASP A 146 -13.77 -15.20 28.10
CA ASP A 146 -13.63 -14.69 26.73
C ASP A 146 -12.16 -14.62 26.29
N GLU A 147 -11.72 -15.71 25.67
CA GLU A 147 -10.36 -15.88 25.15
C GLU A 147 -10.02 -14.84 24.07
N ARG A 148 -10.99 -14.40 23.28
CA ARG A 148 -10.78 -13.48 22.15
C ARG A 148 -10.58 -12.05 22.64
N LEU A 149 -11.41 -11.63 23.58
CA LEU A 149 -11.27 -10.33 24.22
C LEU A 149 -9.94 -10.24 24.98
N ALA A 150 -9.58 -11.29 25.74
CA ALA A 150 -8.29 -11.38 26.41
C ALA A 150 -7.10 -11.26 25.44
N ALA A 151 -7.15 -11.96 24.30
CA ALA A 151 -6.12 -11.86 23.26
C ALA A 151 -6.04 -10.46 22.62
N ALA A 152 -7.17 -9.79 22.43
CA ALA A 152 -7.24 -8.46 21.80
C ALA A 152 -6.59 -7.36 22.63
N VAL A 153 -6.69 -7.43 23.97
CA VAL A 153 -6.10 -6.43 24.89
C VAL A 153 -4.73 -6.82 25.47
N LEU A 154 -4.26 -8.05 25.22
CA LEU A 154 -2.95 -8.51 25.70
C LEU A 154 -1.79 -7.60 25.26
N PRO A 155 -1.66 -7.18 23.99
CA PRO A 155 -0.53 -6.33 23.58
C PRO A 155 -0.49 -4.97 24.29
N ASP A 156 -1.67 -4.44 24.62
CA ASP A 156 -1.84 -3.20 25.38
C ASP A 156 -1.45 -3.39 26.86
N LEU A 157 -1.79 -4.54 27.47
CA LEU A 157 -1.28 -4.88 28.81
C LEU A 157 0.26 -4.91 28.81
N LEU A 158 0.88 -5.58 27.83
CA LEU A 158 2.34 -5.69 27.76
C LEU A 158 3.01 -4.32 27.59
N TRP A 159 2.40 -3.40 26.83
CA TRP A 159 2.86 -2.02 26.67
C TRP A 159 2.87 -1.23 27.98
N HIS A 160 1.92 -1.50 28.88
CA HIS A 160 1.83 -0.86 30.19
C HIS A 160 2.68 -1.52 31.27
N LEU A 161 2.95 -2.82 31.14
CA LEU A 161 3.75 -3.56 32.12
C LEU A 161 5.25 -3.32 31.98
N GLU A 162 5.76 -3.14 30.77
CA GLU A 162 7.20 -2.98 30.51
C GLU A 162 7.91 -1.95 31.40
N PRO A 163 7.44 -0.68 31.52
CA PRO A 163 8.08 0.30 32.40
C PRO A 163 7.98 -0.05 33.90
N ARG A 164 7.06 -0.94 34.28
CA ARG A 164 6.77 -1.33 35.67
C ARG A 164 7.50 -2.58 36.13
N VAL A 165 8.20 -3.27 35.23
CA VAL A 165 8.94 -4.51 35.50
C VAL A 165 9.82 -4.41 36.76
N PRO A 166 10.64 -3.37 36.96
CA PRO A 166 11.55 -3.30 38.11
C PRO A 166 10.80 -3.23 39.43
N VAL A 167 9.73 -2.42 39.48
CA VAL A 167 8.90 -2.22 40.68
C VAL A 167 8.09 -3.47 41.01
N LEU A 168 7.47 -4.09 40.00
CA LEU A 168 6.70 -5.33 40.18
C LEU A 168 7.59 -6.48 40.66
N TRP A 169 8.79 -6.61 40.07
CA TRP A 169 9.71 -7.67 40.43
C TRP A 169 10.34 -7.45 41.81
N GLN A 170 10.69 -6.21 42.16
CA GLN A 170 11.14 -5.87 43.51
C GLN A 170 10.08 -6.22 44.56
N SER A 171 8.81 -5.89 44.31
CA SER A 171 7.70 -6.26 45.21
C SER A 171 7.56 -7.77 45.37
N MET A 172 7.71 -8.54 44.29
CA MET A 172 7.69 -10.00 44.33
C MET A 172 8.81 -10.57 45.20
N LEU A 173 10.05 -10.06 45.01
CA LEU A 173 11.21 -10.50 45.79
C LEU A 173 11.07 -10.17 47.28
N GLU A 174 10.58 -8.98 47.61
CA GLU A 174 10.32 -8.57 49.00
C GLU A 174 9.30 -9.49 49.68
N ARG A 175 8.25 -9.90 48.97
CA ARG A 175 7.26 -10.87 49.49
C ARG A 175 7.86 -12.25 49.69
N LEU A 176 8.61 -12.76 48.71
CA LEU A 176 9.29 -14.05 48.80
C LEU A 176 10.28 -14.09 49.97
N GLY A 177 10.97 -12.99 50.24
CA GLY A 177 11.86 -12.86 51.39
C GLY A 177 11.14 -12.78 52.75
N GLY A 178 9.85 -12.44 52.75
CA GLY A 178 9.02 -12.30 53.96
C GLY A 178 8.10 -13.49 54.26
N ASP A 179 7.92 -14.44 53.32
CA ASP A 179 7.01 -15.58 53.45
C ASP A 179 7.64 -16.88 52.91
N ASP A 180 8.18 -17.69 53.81
CA ASP A 180 8.81 -18.99 53.50
C ASP A 180 7.84 -20.00 52.88
N ALA A 181 6.55 -19.94 53.23
CA ALA A 181 5.54 -20.85 52.70
C ALA A 181 5.23 -20.51 51.25
N LEU A 182 5.14 -19.21 50.92
CA LEU A 182 5.03 -18.72 49.55
C LEU A 182 6.26 -19.07 48.73
N ALA A 183 7.46 -18.82 49.26
CA ALA A 183 8.71 -19.15 48.57
C ALA A 183 8.85 -20.65 48.29
N SER A 184 8.42 -21.50 49.23
CA SER A 184 8.36 -22.95 49.04
C SER A 184 7.33 -23.37 48.00
N ALA A 185 6.15 -22.72 47.98
CA ALA A 185 5.11 -23.00 47.01
C ALA A 185 5.51 -22.67 45.56
N LEU A 186 6.40 -21.68 45.39
CA LEU A 186 6.86 -21.20 44.09
C LEU A 186 8.25 -21.72 43.67
N ALA A 187 8.86 -22.58 44.49
CA ALA A 187 10.22 -23.07 44.24
C ALA A 187 10.37 -23.86 42.93
N SER A 188 9.33 -24.63 42.52
CA SER A 188 9.32 -25.35 41.24
C SER A 188 9.38 -24.40 40.04
N ILE A 189 8.62 -23.31 40.12
CA ILE A 189 8.51 -22.30 39.06
C ILE A 189 9.84 -21.56 38.87
N ARG A 190 10.54 -21.25 39.96
CA ARG A 190 11.81 -20.51 39.95
C ARG A 190 12.81 -21.12 38.96
N ASP A 191 13.03 -22.42 39.09
CA ASP A 191 14.10 -23.12 38.36
C ASP A 191 13.71 -23.44 36.91
N GLU A 192 12.41 -23.59 36.62
CA GLU A 192 11.92 -23.91 35.27
C GLU A 192 11.69 -22.65 34.43
N TRP A 193 11.05 -21.62 34.99
CA TRP A 193 10.59 -20.49 34.19
C TRP A 193 11.68 -19.47 33.94
N PHE A 194 12.59 -19.27 34.88
CA PHE A 194 13.55 -18.15 34.81
C PHE A 194 14.98 -18.62 34.54
N ALA A 195 15.17 -19.87 34.12
CA ALA A 195 16.48 -20.42 33.78
C ALA A 195 17.20 -19.65 32.67
N ASP A 196 16.45 -18.99 31.78
CA ASP A 196 16.94 -18.20 30.64
C ASP A 196 17.26 -16.73 31.01
N TRP A 197 16.92 -16.28 32.22
CA TRP A 197 17.13 -14.90 32.67
C TRP A 197 18.58 -14.63 33.04
N SER A 198 19.37 -14.32 32.01
CA SER A 198 20.79 -14.04 32.11
C SER A 198 21.08 -12.59 32.56
N PRO A 199 22.16 -12.34 33.33
CA PRO A 199 22.54 -10.99 33.76
C PRO A 199 22.82 -10.07 32.56
N PRO A 200 22.66 -8.74 32.70
CA PRO A 200 22.87 -7.79 31.61
C PRO A 200 24.32 -7.82 31.09
N ALA A 201 24.51 -7.42 29.83
CA ALA A 201 25.85 -7.09 29.34
C ALA A 201 26.46 -5.98 30.22
N LYS A 202 27.76 -6.06 30.55
CA LYS A 202 28.42 -5.10 31.45
C LYS A 202 28.09 -3.66 31.05
N THR A 203 27.42 -2.92 31.93
CA THR A 203 27.19 -1.48 31.84
C THR A 203 28.36 -0.73 32.46
N GLU A 204 28.77 0.41 31.88
CA GLU A 204 29.69 1.35 32.55
C GLU A 204 29.03 1.91 33.82
N ASP A 205 29.85 2.23 34.82
CA ASP A 205 29.53 2.49 36.23
C ASP A 205 28.22 3.26 36.53
N SER A 206 27.64 2.94 37.69
CA SER A 206 26.41 3.54 38.24
C SER A 206 26.45 5.07 38.23
N THR A 207 25.75 5.67 37.26
CA THR A 207 25.44 7.10 37.28
C THR A 207 24.13 7.32 38.05
N ALA A 208 23.96 8.48 38.69
CA ALA A 208 22.74 8.80 39.44
C ALA A 208 21.50 8.74 38.52
N ALA A 209 20.37 8.23 39.01
CA ALA A 209 19.14 7.98 38.24
C ALA A 209 18.68 9.18 37.38
N ALA A 210 18.73 10.41 37.90
CA ALA A 210 18.39 11.62 37.14
C ALA A 210 19.33 11.88 35.93
N LYS A 211 20.61 11.52 36.03
CA LYS A 211 21.55 11.59 34.89
C LYS A 211 21.22 10.55 33.82
N VAL A 212 20.61 9.42 34.19
CA VAL A 212 20.22 8.36 33.25
C VAL A 212 19.12 8.85 32.32
N VAL A 213 18.12 9.61 32.81
CA VAL A 213 17.05 10.18 31.98
C VAL A 213 17.61 11.22 31.00
N GLY A 214 18.45 12.15 31.47
CA GLY A 214 19.11 13.15 30.62
C GLY A 214 20.00 12.53 29.53
N ASN A 215 20.87 11.58 29.91
CA ASN A 215 21.69 10.80 28.96
C ASN A 215 20.82 9.95 28.01
N GLY A 216 19.61 9.57 28.46
CA GLY A 216 18.62 8.85 27.66
C GLY A 216 18.11 9.67 26.47
N ILE A 217 17.91 10.97 26.64
CA ILE A 217 17.52 11.88 25.54
C ILE A 217 18.63 11.96 24.48
N GLU A 218 19.88 12.12 24.89
CA GLU A 218 21.03 12.14 23.97
C GLU A 218 21.21 10.79 23.26
N SER A 219 21.00 9.69 24.00
CA SER A 219 21.04 8.33 23.45
C SER A 219 19.91 8.10 22.43
N LEU A 220 18.71 8.62 22.69
CA LEU A 220 17.57 8.60 21.76
C LEU A 220 17.90 9.34 20.47
N ALA A 221 18.44 10.56 20.55
CA ALA A 221 18.86 11.32 19.37
C ALA A 221 19.91 10.54 18.55
N THR A 222 20.81 9.83 19.21
CA THR A 222 21.77 8.97 18.50
C THR A 222 21.11 7.76 17.84
N LEU A 223 20.12 7.13 18.48
CA LEU A 223 19.34 6.03 17.90
C LEU A 223 18.54 6.50 16.68
N VAL A 224 17.92 7.68 16.74
CA VAL A 224 17.25 8.31 15.59
C VAL A 224 18.25 8.55 14.46
N GLY A 225 19.42 9.13 14.77
CA GLY A 225 20.48 9.34 13.78
C GLY A 225 20.91 8.04 13.09
N ALA A 226 21.05 6.94 13.84
CA ALA A 226 21.34 5.63 13.26
C ALA A 226 20.20 5.12 12.37
N ALA A 227 18.95 5.26 12.84
CA ALA A 227 17.77 4.81 12.11
C ALA A 227 17.55 5.58 10.79
N VAL A 228 17.93 6.86 10.73
CA VAL A 228 17.85 7.70 9.53
C VAL A 228 18.94 7.34 8.50
N MET A 229 20.13 6.95 8.96
CA MET A 229 21.29 6.64 8.09
C MET A 229 21.26 5.23 7.47
N ALA A 230 20.12 4.53 7.53
CA ALA A 230 19.89 3.18 6.99
C ALA A 230 20.75 2.05 7.59
N GLY A 231 21.34 2.26 8.77
CA GLY A 231 22.00 1.19 9.53
C GLY A 231 21.06 0.61 10.60
N PRO A 232 21.13 -0.69 10.92
CA PRO A 232 20.42 -1.22 12.07
C PRO A 232 20.89 -0.47 13.33
N PRO A 233 19.99 -0.09 14.26
CA PRO A 233 20.41 0.42 15.55
C PRO A 233 21.32 -0.62 16.21
N ASP A 234 22.38 -0.15 16.87
CA ASP A 234 23.25 -1.02 17.65
C ASP A 234 22.40 -1.71 18.73
N ALA A 235 22.06 -2.98 18.51
CA ALA A 235 21.19 -3.76 19.39
C ALA A 235 21.72 -3.79 20.83
N LEU A 236 23.05 -3.78 20.99
CA LEU A 236 23.71 -3.71 22.28
C LEU A 236 23.54 -2.32 22.92
N ARG A 237 23.56 -1.25 22.12
CA ARG A 237 23.29 0.11 22.60
C ARG A 237 21.82 0.29 23.03
N LEU A 238 20.89 -0.29 22.29
CA LEU A 238 19.47 -0.26 22.64
C LEU A 238 19.20 -1.07 23.91
N GLU A 239 19.77 -2.27 24.03
CA GLU A 239 19.71 -3.08 25.25
C GLU A 239 20.25 -2.28 26.45
N ARG A 240 21.42 -1.64 26.31
CA ARG A 240 22.02 -0.79 27.36
C ARG A 240 21.12 0.38 27.75
N LEU A 241 20.51 1.07 26.79
CA LEU A 241 19.58 2.17 27.06
C LEU A 241 18.37 1.68 27.87
N ARG A 242 17.73 0.60 27.42
CA ARG A 242 16.56 0.01 28.10
C ARG A 242 16.91 -0.46 29.51
N VAL A 243 18.02 -1.18 29.67
CA VAL A 243 18.50 -1.64 30.98
C VAL A 243 18.79 -0.47 31.91
N GLY A 244 19.43 0.59 31.39
CA GLY A 244 19.71 1.80 32.16
C GLY A 244 18.44 2.49 32.66
N LEU A 245 17.48 2.75 31.77
CA LEU A 245 16.20 3.39 32.10
C LEU A 245 15.39 2.58 33.12
N LEU A 246 15.24 1.27 32.88
CA LEU A 246 14.52 0.37 33.77
C LEU A 246 15.22 0.22 35.13
N SER A 247 16.55 0.13 35.17
CA SER A 247 17.27 0.00 36.45
C SER A 247 17.19 1.27 37.30
N ALA A 248 17.03 2.45 36.67
CA ALA A 248 16.83 3.72 37.38
C ALA A 248 15.41 3.89 37.94
N ALA A 249 14.42 3.20 37.36
CA ALA A 249 13.00 3.41 37.64
C ALA A 249 12.58 3.45 39.13
N PRO A 250 13.12 2.60 40.04
CA PRO A 250 12.74 2.61 41.45
C PRO A 250 13.15 3.88 42.21
N ASP A 251 14.19 4.58 41.74
CA ASP A 251 14.80 5.72 42.44
C ASP A 251 14.36 7.09 41.89
N LEU A 252 13.45 7.11 40.91
CA LEU A 252 13.00 8.33 40.22
C LEU A 252 11.81 8.99 40.94
N ALA A 253 11.77 10.32 40.92
CA ALA A 253 10.56 11.06 41.27
C ALA A 253 9.45 10.88 40.21
N GLU A 254 8.19 11.19 40.55
CA GLU A 254 7.03 10.96 39.68
C GLU A 254 7.17 11.60 38.29
N SER A 255 7.64 12.85 38.21
CA SER A 255 7.87 13.54 36.93
C SER A 255 9.00 12.90 36.11
N GLU A 256 10.06 12.44 36.76
CA GLU A 256 11.18 11.75 36.10
C GLU A 256 10.78 10.34 35.65
N HIS A 257 9.85 9.69 36.36
CA HIS A 257 9.32 8.38 36.00
C HIS A 257 8.48 8.43 34.72
N LEU A 258 7.72 9.51 34.52
CA LEU A 258 6.99 9.76 33.27
C LEU A 258 7.95 9.93 32.08
N ASP A 259 8.99 10.75 32.25
CA ASP A 259 10.00 10.98 31.21
C ASP A 259 10.74 9.67 30.86
N MET A 260 11.12 8.89 31.88
CA MET A 260 11.74 7.57 31.71
C MET A 260 10.83 6.61 30.94
N THR A 261 9.55 6.54 31.32
CA THR A 261 8.56 5.67 30.66
C THR A 261 8.39 6.02 29.19
N THR A 262 8.32 7.32 28.90
CA THR A 262 8.21 7.84 27.54
C THR A 262 9.46 7.52 26.71
N LEU A 263 10.65 7.75 27.26
CA LEU A 263 11.92 7.41 26.60
C LEU A 263 12.04 5.91 26.29
N LEU A 264 11.65 5.05 27.25
CA LEU A 264 11.67 3.61 27.07
C LEU A 264 10.76 3.17 25.90
N ARG A 265 9.54 3.71 25.86
CA ARG A 265 8.57 3.46 24.79
C ARG A 265 9.08 3.96 23.44
N LEU A 266 9.60 5.18 23.36
CA LEU A 266 10.18 5.73 22.12
C LEU A 266 11.33 4.88 21.60
N ALA A 267 12.22 4.42 22.48
CA ALA A 267 13.31 3.53 22.10
C ALA A 267 12.79 2.22 21.51
N ALA A 268 11.70 1.66 22.03
CA ALA A 268 11.03 0.48 21.46
C ALA A 268 10.34 0.74 20.13
N LEU A 269 9.74 1.92 19.95
CA LEU A 269 9.09 2.32 18.69
C LEU A 269 10.12 2.56 17.58
N ILE A 270 11.20 3.29 17.85
CA ILE A 270 12.25 3.59 16.86
C ILE A 270 12.97 2.32 16.40
N ASP A 271 13.24 1.40 17.32
CA ASP A 271 13.79 0.07 17.00
C ASP A 271 12.92 -0.67 15.98
N GLY A 272 11.59 -0.59 16.13
CA GLY A 272 10.65 -1.21 15.21
C GLY A 272 10.64 -0.64 13.79
N LEU A 273 11.11 0.59 13.56
CA LEU A 273 11.12 1.19 12.22
C LEU A 273 11.99 0.40 11.23
N GLN A 274 13.12 -0.16 11.69
CA GLN A 274 13.99 -0.97 10.84
C GLN A 274 13.39 -2.34 10.50
N ASP A 275 12.57 -2.89 11.40
CA ASP A 275 11.83 -4.13 11.18
C ASP A 275 10.59 -3.91 10.28
N GLY A 276 10.34 -2.68 9.82
CA GLY A 276 9.15 -2.31 9.07
C GLY A 276 7.87 -2.20 9.91
N ARG A 277 7.99 -2.02 11.23
CA ARG A 277 6.86 -1.86 12.17
C ARG A 277 6.41 -0.39 12.25
N TYR A 278 5.81 0.10 11.16
CA TYR A 278 5.38 1.48 11.01
C TYR A 278 4.04 1.82 11.68
N LEU A 279 3.07 0.92 11.65
CA LEU A 279 1.76 1.10 12.31
C LEU A 279 1.91 1.18 13.84
N PRO A 280 2.64 0.26 14.52
CA PRO A 280 2.92 0.40 15.95
C PRO A 280 3.68 1.69 16.29
N PHE A 281 4.59 2.13 15.42
CA PHE A 281 5.32 3.39 15.58
C PHE A 281 4.36 4.59 15.58
N SER A 282 3.53 4.74 14.54
CA SER A 282 2.62 5.88 14.44
C SER A 282 1.54 5.87 15.52
N ALA A 283 0.94 4.72 15.82
CA ALA A 283 -0.04 4.59 16.90
C ALA A 283 0.58 4.89 18.28
N GLY A 284 1.79 4.38 18.53
CA GLY A 284 2.55 4.65 19.75
C GLY A 284 2.95 6.12 19.88
N LEU A 285 3.34 6.77 18.78
CA LEU A 285 3.68 8.19 18.77
C LEU A 285 2.46 9.05 19.11
N LEU A 286 1.30 8.80 18.47
CA LEU A 286 0.04 9.50 18.79
C LEU A 286 -0.33 9.35 20.27
N PHE A 287 -0.18 8.14 20.82
CA PHE A 287 -0.40 7.89 22.24
C PHE A 287 0.50 8.73 23.13
N LEU A 288 1.81 8.74 22.85
CA LEU A 288 2.80 9.45 23.67
C LEU A 288 2.59 10.97 23.61
N VAL A 289 2.26 11.51 22.43
CA VAL A 289 1.95 12.93 22.28
C VAL A 289 0.65 13.30 22.98
N ALA A 290 -0.38 12.44 22.91
CA ALA A 290 -1.61 12.62 23.68
C ALA A 290 -1.32 12.62 25.20
N ASP A 291 -0.45 11.74 25.68
CA ASP A 291 -0.05 11.69 27.08
C ASP A 291 0.70 12.94 27.53
N MET A 292 1.63 13.44 26.71
CA MET A 292 2.34 14.70 26.95
C MET A 292 1.38 15.88 27.01
N LEU A 293 0.38 15.93 26.11
CA LEU A 293 -0.64 16.96 26.10
C LEU A 293 -1.45 16.94 27.40
N GLU A 294 -1.94 15.78 27.84
CA GLU A 294 -2.70 15.68 29.08
C GLU A 294 -1.87 16.07 30.33
N HIS A 295 -0.58 15.71 30.35
CA HIS A 295 0.32 16.15 31.42
C HIS A 295 0.57 17.66 31.41
N ALA A 296 0.76 18.27 30.23
CA ALA A 296 0.92 19.71 30.10
C ALA A 296 -0.32 20.48 30.56
N ILE A 297 -1.52 19.90 30.36
CA ILE A 297 -2.78 20.47 30.86
C ILE A 297 -2.86 20.38 32.39
N ALA A 298 -2.47 19.25 32.96
CA ALA A 298 -2.53 19.02 34.40
C ALA A 298 -1.48 19.80 35.19
N ALA A 299 -0.29 20.02 34.61
CA ALA A 299 0.84 20.67 35.27
C ALA A 299 1.58 21.64 34.32
N PRO A 300 0.97 22.78 33.95
CA PRO A 300 1.52 23.70 32.95
C PRO A 300 2.84 24.39 33.36
N GLU A 301 3.16 24.41 34.66
CA GLU A 301 4.41 24.99 35.17
C GLU A 301 5.63 24.06 35.01
N ASN A 302 5.40 22.77 34.70
CA ASN A 302 6.44 21.77 34.55
C ASN A 302 6.86 21.63 33.09
N ALA A 303 7.85 22.42 32.65
CA ALA A 303 8.43 22.28 31.32
C ALA A 303 9.11 20.90 31.18
N GLN A 304 8.59 20.06 30.28
CA GLN A 304 9.18 18.75 29.99
C GLN A 304 10.24 18.88 28.88
N PRO A 305 11.43 18.26 29.02
CA PRO A 305 12.46 18.30 28.00
C PRO A 305 12.13 17.45 26.75
N LEU A 306 11.24 16.45 26.91
CA LEU A 306 10.92 15.49 25.85
C LEU A 306 10.14 16.05 24.66
N PRO A 307 9.09 16.88 24.83
CA PRO A 307 8.40 17.49 23.70
C PRO A 307 9.35 18.21 22.74
N ARG A 308 10.33 18.96 23.29
CA ARG A 308 11.36 19.66 22.52
C ARG A 308 12.26 18.69 21.77
N ALA A 309 12.80 17.68 22.47
CA ALA A 309 13.64 16.67 21.84
C ALA A 309 12.91 15.95 20.70
N LEU A 310 11.65 15.56 20.87
CA LEU A 310 10.88 14.92 19.81
C LEU A 310 10.60 15.85 18.62
N ALA A 311 10.21 17.09 18.87
CA ALA A 311 10.01 18.08 17.81
C ALA A 311 11.27 18.28 16.96
N GLU A 312 12.46 18.19 17.55
CA GLU A 312 13.74 18.27 16.81
C GLU A 312 14.01 17.02 15.95
N GLN A 313 13.62 15.83 16.41
CA GLN A 313 13.96 14.55 15.76
C GLN A 313 12.94 14.09 14.70
N LEU A 314 11.64 14.39 14.88
CA LEU A 314 10.58 13.90 13.99
C LEU A 314 10.74 14.30 12.51
N PRO A 315 11.19 15.51 12.14
CA PRO A 315 11.37 15.87 10.74
C PRO A 315 12.38 14.97 10.01
N ALA A 316 13.47 14.56 10.68
CA ALA A 316 14.46 13.66 10.10
C ALA A 316 13.90 12.26 9.87
N LEU A 317 13.14 11.73 10.84
CA LEU A 317 12.45 10.45 10.72
C LEU A 317 11.41 10.47 9.60
N SER A 318 10.57 11.50 9.55
CA SER A 318 9.56 11.67 8.51
C SER A 318 10.19 11.65 7.13
N ASN A 319 11.25 12.43 6.89
CA ASN A 319 11.95 12.44 5.60
C ASN A 319 12.59 11.09 5.23
N ALA A 320 13.16 10.37 6.20
CA ALA A 320 13.81 9.09 5.96
C ALA A 320 12.81 7.97 5.62
N TYR A 321 11.65 7.97 6.29
CA TYR A 321 10.66 6.89 6.19
C TYR A 321 9.42 7.23 5.36
N ALA A 322 9.27 8.45 4.84
CA ALA A 322 8.05 8.90 4.14
C ALA A 322 7.57 7.94 3.04
N ARG A 323 8.50 7.39 2.25
CA ARG A 323 8.18 6.40 1.21
C ARG A 323 7.76 5.05 1.79
N ALA A 324 8.44 4.58 2.83
CA ALA A 324 8.13 3.32 3.48
C ALA A 324 6.79 3.38 4.23
N PHE A 325 6.49 4.52 4.85
CA PHE A 325 5.17 4.82 5.40
C PHE A 325 4.10 4.80 4.31
N ALA A 326 4.29 5.54 3.21
CA ALA A 326 3.32 5.56 2.13
C ALA A 326 3.12 4.19 1.46
N ASP A 327 4.17 3.37 1.41
CA ASP A 327 4.10 2.00 0.91
C ASP A 327 3.17 1.12 1.75
N VAL A 328 3.10 1.31 3.07
CA VAL A 328 2.14 0.62 3.95
C VAL A 328 0.78 1.30 3.98
N ASP A 329 0.75 2.59 4.31
CA ASP A 329 -0.44 3.43 4.35
C ASP A 329 -0.03 4.91 4.29
N PRO A 330 -0.44 5.67 3.26
CA PRO A 330 -0.09 7.10 3.13
C PRO A 330 -0.52 7.94 4.33
N ARG A 331 -1.54 7.54 5.10
CA ARG A 331 -2.02 8.27 6.28
C ARG A 331 -1.06 8.22 7.47
N LEU A 332 -0.08 7.31 7.46
CA LEU A 332 0.99 7.30 8.46
C LEU A 332 1.80 8.59 8.44
N ASN A 333 2.02 9.18 7.26
CA ASN A 333 2.69 10.48 7.14
C ASN A 333 1.85 11.61 7.76
N SER A 334 0.53 11.59 7.56
CA SER A 334 -0.39 12.55 8.17
C SER A 334 -0.41 12.44 9.70
N ALA A 335 -0.43 11.22 10.24
CA ALA A 335 -0.38 11.00 11.69
C ALA A 335 0.92 11.52 12.33
N LEU A 336 2.05 11.38 11.64
CA LEU A 336 3.32 11.98 12.09
C LEU A 336 3.29 13.50 12.05
N ALA A 337 2.65 14.09 11.03
CA ALA A 337 2.49 15.54 10.93
C ALA A 337 1.64 16.08 12.09
N ALA A 338 0.48 15.48 12.36
CA ALA A 338 -0.38 15.85 13.50
C ALA A 338 0.36 15.74 14.85
N ALA A 339 1.11 14.64 15.05
CA ALA A 339 1.95 14.49 16.25
C ALA A 339 3.00 15.59 16.37
N TYR A 340 3.65 15.96 15.26
CA TYR A 340 4.63 17.05 15.21
C TYR A 340 3.99 18.41 15.52
N ASP A 341 2.85 18.71 14.93
CA ASP A 341 2.15 19.98 15.10
C ASP A 341 1.73 20.19 16.57
N VAL A 342 1.20 19.17 17.24
CA VAL A 342 0.91 19.23 18.68
C VAL A 342 2.18 19.43 19.51
N LEU A 343 3.27 18.71 19.20
CA LEU A 343 4.55 18.89 19.90
C LEU A 343 5.09 20.32 19.76
N THR A 344 4.98 20.93 18.57
CA THR A 344 5.43 22.32 18.39
C THR A 344 4.62 23.31 19.22
N HIS A 345 3.32 23.07 19.42
CA HIS A 345 2.48 23.88 20.31
C HIS A 345 2.90 23.73 21.77
N LEU A 346 3.23 22.50 22.22
CA LEU A 346 3.74 22.26 23.58
C LEU A 346 5.10 22.92 23.85
N VAL A 347 5.93 23.12 22.81
CA VAL A 347 7.28 23.70 22.94
C VAL A 347 7.29 25.23 22.85
N ARG A 348 6.25 25.86 22.29
CA ARG A 348 6.19 27.32 22.13
C ARG A 348 6.21 28.02 23.49
N GLU A 349 7.24 28.83 23.73
CA GLU A 349 7.38 29.67 24.92
C GLU A 349 6.55 30.96 24.76
N GLY A 350 5.53 31.17 25.60
CA GLY A 350 4.74 32.42 25.60
C GLY A 350 3.40 32.33 26.33
N ALA A 351 2.87 33.48 26.77
CA ALA A 351 1.69 33.63 27.63
C ALA A 351 0.31 33.38 26.94
N GLN A 352 0.26 32.67 25.81
CA GLN A 352 -1.01 32.27 25.22
C GLN A 352 -1.47 30.93 25.81
N PRO A 353 -2.72 30.81 26.29
CA PRO A 353 -3.24 29.54 26.76
C PRO A 353 -3.24 28.53 25.60
N LEU A 354 -2.79 27.30 25.87
CA LEU A 354 -2.91 26.19 24.93
C LEU A 354 -4.38 26.03 24.53
N ASN A 355 -4.67 26.02 23.22
CA ASN A 355 -5.99 25.65 22.73
C ASN A 355 -6.14 24.13 22.79
N THR A 356 -6.35 23.62 23.99
CA THR A 356 -6.36 22.18 24.30
C THR A 356 -7.43 21.40 23.54
N ALA A 357 -8.57 22.04 23.24
CA ALA A 357 -9.63 21.44 22.44
C ALA A 357 -9.13 21.15 21.01
N ALA A 358 -8.58 22.16 20.33
CA ALA A 358 -8.06 22.01 18.96
C ALA A 358 -6.91 21.00 18.87
N LEU A 359 -6.01 20.96 19.87
CA LEU A 359 -4.91 19.99 19.89
C LEU A 359 -5.39 18.55 20.13
N ARG A 360 -6.48 18.36 20.89
CA ARG A 360 -7.10 17.04 21.08
C ARG A 360 -7.83 16.59 19.82
N GLU A 361 -8.52 17.51 19.14
CA GLU A 361 -9.19 17.31 17.86
C GLU A 361 -8.18 16.85 16.80
N GLU A 362 -7.04 17.52 16.67
CA GLU A 362 -5.98 17.14 15.73
C GLU A 362 -5.44 15.71 15.96
N LEU A 363 -5.30 15.27 17.22
CA LEU A 363 -4.92 13.89 17.53
C LEU A 363 -6.06 12.89 17.28
N ALA A 364 -7.31 13.30 17.51
CA ALA A 364 -8.49 12.49 17.22
C ALA A 364 -8.64 12.26 15.71
N ASP A 365 -8.40 13.28 14.89
CA ASP A 365 -8.38 13.20 13.42
C ASP A 365 -7.34 12.21 12.94
N ALA A 366 -6.10 12.31 13.44
CA ALA A 366 -5.05 11.36 13.10
C ALA A 366 -5.40 9.93 13.50
N ALA A 367 -6.02 9.73 14.68
CA ALA A 367 -6.48 8.43 15.13
C ALA A 367 -7.64 7.89 14.26
N ALA A 368 -8.60 8.72 13.87
CA ALA A 368 -9.71 8.36 12.98
C ALA A 368 -9.21 8.02 11.56
N GLN A 369 -8.27 8.80 11.03
CA GLN A 369 -7.59 8.51 9.78
C GLN A 369 -6.94 7.13 9.80
N LEU A 370 -6.19 6.78 10.85
CA LEU A 370 -5.55 5.47 10.91
C LEU A 370 -6.53 4.33 11.19
N SER A 371 -7.50 4.53 12.08
CA SER A 371 -8.40 3.46 12.55
C SER A 371 -9.58 3.19 11.61
N LEU A 372 -10.24 4.24 11.13
CA LEU A 372 -11.47 4.16 10.34
C LEU A 372 -11.24 4.45 8.85
N MET A 373 -10.06 4.94 8.48
CA MET A 373 -9.72 5.27 7.09
C MET A 373 -10.60 6.38 6.50
N ILE A 374 -10.95 7.35 7.33
CA ILE A 374 -11.73 8.56 7.02
C ILE A 374 -10.94 9.82 7.37
N PRO A 375 -11.34 11.01 6.88
CA PRO A 375 -10.60 12.25 7.15
C PRO A 375 -10.53 12.64 8.63
N ASP A 376 -11.64 12.52 9.36
CA ASP A 376 -11.82 12.96 10.75
C ASP A 376 -13.03 12.24 11.39
N PRO A 377 -13.21 12.28 12.73
CA PRO A 377 -14.38 11.68 13.40
C PRO A 377 -15.71 12.28 12.94
N ASP A 378 -15.75 13.60 12.70
CA ASP A 378 -16.96 14.35 12.36
C ASP A 378 -17.54 13.88 11.01
N TYR A 379 -16.69 13.52 10.05
CA TYR A 379 -17.08 12.88 8.78
C TYR A 379 -18.03 11.70 8.99
N TYR A 380 -17.88 10.97 10.10
CA TYR A 380 -18.73 9.86 10.47
C TYR A 380 -19.86 10.27 11.42
N PHE A 381 -19.53 10.89 12.56
CA PHE A 381 -20.46 11.13 13.66
C PHE A 381 -21.46 12.27 13.39
N ASP A 382 -21.10 13.26 12.56
CA ASP A 382 -21.95 14.43 12.27
C ASP A 382 -22.86 14.24 11.03
N GLN A 383 -23.02 13.00 10.57
CA GLN A 383 -23.93 12.72 9.47
C GLN A 383 -25.40 12.81 9.93
N PRO A 384 -26.34 13.37 9.14
CA PRO A 384 -27.74 13.55 9.55
C PRO A 384 -28.47 12.27 9.98
N VAL A 385 -28.03 11.11 9.47
CA VAL A 385 -28.58 9.80 9.86
C VAL A 385 -28.31 9.46 11.34
N ARG A 386 -27.38 10.17 11.98
CA ARG A 386 -26.98 10.00 13.39
C ARG A 386 -27.52 11.06 14.32
N ASP A 387 -28.32 12.02 13.84
CA ASP A 387 -28.87 13.11 14.65
C ASP A 387 -29.58 12.59 15.92
N THR A 388 -30.24 11.43 15.85
CA THR A 388 -30.87 10.79 17.01
C THR A 388 -29.85 10.34 18.06
N VAL A 389 -28.76 9.69 17.64
CA VAL A 389 -27.71 9.18 18.53
C VAL A 389 -26.88 10.34 19.06
N ALA A 390 -26.32 11.16 18.17
CA ALA A 390 -25.52 12.33 18.53
C ALA A 390 -26.31 13.33 19.37
N GLY A 391 -27.55 13.63 19.00
CA GLY A 391 -28.43 14.52 19.75
C GLY A 391 -28.78 13.98 21.14
N SER A 392 -28.92 12.67 21.31
CA SER A 392 -29.14 12.07 22.63
C SER A 392 -27.88 12.13 23.51
N VAL A 393 -26.69 11.90 22.92
CA VAL A 393 -25.40 12.07 23.60
C VAL A 393 -25.23 13.53 24.07
N ASP A 394 -25.40 14.48 23.16
CA ASP A 394 -25.28 15.92 23.43
C ASP A 394 -26.32 16.41 24.44
N ALA A 395 -27.56 15.90 24.38
CA ALA A 395 -28.58 16.21 25.37
C ALA A 395 -28.16 15.73 26.77
N CYS A 396 -27.69 14.49 26.89
CA CYS A 396 -27.26 13.93 28.16
C CYS A 396 -26.02 14.62 28.74
N LEU A 397 -25.03 14.93 27.92
CA LEU A 397 -23.86 15.71 28.34
C LEU A 397 -24.21 17.15 28.68
N GLY A 398 -25.06 17.79 27.87
CA GLY A 398 -25.51 19.16 28.08
C GLY A 398 -26.28 19.33 29.39
N ILE A 399 -27.11 18.36 29.77
CA ILE A 399 -27.81 18.40 31.06
C ILE A 399 -26.82 18.23 32.23
N ILE A 400 -25.83 17.33 32.12
CA ILE A 400 -24.82 17.17 33.18
C ILE A 400 -23.91 18.39 33.33
N ALA A 401 -23.61 19.06 32.23
CA ALA A 401 -22.81 20.27 32.23
C ALA A 401 -23.51 21.44 32.97
N GLN A 402 -24.83 21.39 33.16
CA GLN A 402 -25.55 22.43 33.88
C GLN A 402 -25.13 22.48 35.35
N ARG A 403 -24.80 23.70 35.78
CA ARG A 403 -24.48 24.03 37.17
C ARG A 403 -25.56 24.92 37.75
N ASN A 404 -25.91 24.66 39.01
CA ASN A 404 -26.70 25.57 39.81
C ASN A 404 -25.92 26.88 40.09
N PRO A 405 -26.58 27.96 40.52
CA PRO A 405 -25.90 29.24 40.82
C PRO A 405 -24.80 29.15 41.88
N ASP A 406 -24.82 28.11 42.71
CA ASP A 406 -23.81 27.80 43.73
C ASP A 406 -22.65 26.93 43.20
N GLY A 407 -22.65 26.58 41.91
CA GLY A 407 -21.65 25.74 41.26
C GLY A 407 -21.88 24.23 41.43
N SER A 408 -22.92 23.80 42.17
CA SER A 408 -23.27 22.38 42.29
C SER A 408 -23.86 21.82 40.99
N SER A 409 -23.79 20.50 40.78
CA SER A 409 -24.43 19.86 39.63
C SER A 409 -25.95 20.02 39.70
N ALA A 410 -26.57 20.44 38.60
CA ALA A 410 -28.03 20.55 38.49
C ALA A 410 -28.72 19.19 38.24
N VAL A 411 -27.96 18.09 38.15
CA VAL A 411 -28.45 16.77 37.75
C VAL A 411 -29.26 16.12 38.86
N THR A 412 -30.51 15.77 38.55
CA THR A 412 -31.38 14.97 39.41
C THR A 412 -31.19 13.48 39.11
N ARG A 413 -31.60 12.63 40.06
CA ARG A 413 -31.57 11.17 39.87
C ARG A 413 -32.41 10.72 38.68
N GLU A 414 -33.61 11.27 38.52
CA GLU A 414 -34.53 10.95 37.42
C GLU A 414 -33.87 11.21 36.06
N VAL A 415 -33.27 12.40 35.88
CA VAL A 415 -32.52 12.75 34.67
C VAL A 415 -31.33 11.83 34.42
N TYR A 416 -30.60 11.46 35.47
CA TYR A 416 -29.47 10.53 35.35
C TYR A 416 -29.94 9.15 34.86
N ASP A 417 -30.97 8.61 35.50
CA ASP A 417 -31.55 7.30 35.17
C ASP A 417 -32.15 7.30 33.75
N ASP A 418 -32.80 8.40 33.34
CA ASP A 418 -33.31 8.58 31.99
C ASP A 418 -32.19 8.59 30.96
N CYS A 419 -31.05 9.24 31.26
CA CYS A 419 -29.87 9.18 30.40
C CYS A 419 -29.31 7.76 30.30
N GLN A 420 -29.14 7.04 31.41
CA GLN A 420 -28.67 5.64 31.38
C GLN A 420 -29.61 4.75 30.56
N GLN A 421 -30.93 4.91 30.74
CA GLN A 421 -31.93 4.16 30.00
C GLN A 421 -31.93 4.52 28.50
N SER A 422 -31.76 5.80 28.17
CA SER A 422 -31.68 6.27 26.78
C SER A 422 -30.47 5.68 26.06
N LEU A 423 -29.28 5.70 26.69
CA LEU A 423 -28.06 5.10 26.12
C LEU A 423 -28.24 3.61 25.83
N LEU A 424 -28.86 2.86 26.74
CA LEU A 424 -29.15 1.44 26.54
C LEU A 424 -30.20 1.23 25.43
N GLY A 425 -31.26 2.04 25.40
CA GLY A 425 -32.30 1.96 24.36
C GLY A 425 -31.76 2.24 22.96
N LEU A 426 -30.83 3.18 22.82
CA LEU A 426 -30.13 3.42 21.55
C LEU A 426 -29.27 2.23 21.15
N ALA A 427 -28.54 1.63 22.11
CA ALA A 427 -27.66 0.49 21.88
C ALA A 427 -28.43 -0.77 21.44
N ASP A 428 -29.62 -1.00 22.00
CA ASP A 428 -30.43 -2.19 21.71
C ASP A 428 -31.41 -2.01 20.54
N GLY A 429 -31.70 -0.77 20.14
CA GLY A 429 -32.65 -0.45 19.07
C GLY A 429 -32.02 0.28 17.90
N GLU A 430 -31.83 1.60 18.05
CA GLU A 430 -31.52 2.50 16.93
C GLU A 430 -30.25 2.13 16.17
N ILE A 431 -29.17 1.79 16.88
CA ILE A 431 -27.89 1.47 16.23
C ILE A 431 -27.89 0.10 15.54
N ARG A 432 -28.93 -0.72 15.70
CA ARG A 432 -29.14 -1.96 14.91
C ARG A 432 -29.87 -1.68 13.60
N GLY A 433 -30.49 -0.50 13.47
CA GLY A 433 -31.33 -0.15 12.33
C GLY A 433 -30.57 -0.15 10.99
N PRO A 434 -31.26 -0.38 9.86
CA PRO A 434 -30.64 -0.46 8.53
C PRO A 434 -29.84 0.79 8.16
N ALA A 435 -30.26 1.96 8.65
CA ALA A 435 -29.59 3.22 8.35
C ALA A 435 -28.18 3.31 8.97
N LEU A 436 -27.97 2.73 10.16
CA LEU A 436 -26.73 2.80 10.93
C LEU A 436 -25.87 1.53 10.86
N SER A 437 -26.48 0.37 10.57
CA SER A 437 -25.78 -0.92 10.53
C SER A 437 -25.94 -1.70 9.21
N GLY A 438 -26.73 -1.17 8.27
CA GLY A 438 -27.03 -1.83 6.99
C GLY A 438 -28.18 -2.83 7.09
N ASP A 439 -28.80 -3.14 5.94
CA ASP A 439 -29.86 -4.13 5.83
C ASP A 439 -29.26 -5.53 5.52
N PRO A 440 -29.47 -6.55 6.37
CA PRO A 440 -28.94 -7.89 6.13
C PRO A 440 -29.58 -8.62 4.93
N ASP A 441 -30.71 -8.14 4.42
CA ASP A 441 -31.41 -8.74 3.28
C ASP A 441 -31.11 -8.05 1.94
N GLY A 442 -30.24 -7.03 1.96
CA GLY A 442 -29.81 -6.28 0.79
C GLY A 442 -30.67 -5.05 0.51
N PRO A 443 -30.82 -4.60 -0.74
CA PRO A 443 -30.45 -5.25 -2.02
C PRO A 443 -28.94 -5.41 -2.28
N PHE A 444 -28.55 -6.55 -2.87
CA PHE A 444 -27.16 -6.92 -3.17
C PHE A 444 -26.76 -6.78 -4.65
N GLY A 445 -27.43 -5.90 -5.39
CA GLY A 445 -27.07 -5.61 -6.78
C GLY A 445 -25.73 -4.89 -6.88
N ALA A 446 -25.13 -4.86 -8.07
CA ALA A 446 -23.80 -4.27 -8.28
C ALA A 446 -23.77 -2.76 -7.98
N VAL A 447 -24.85 -2.03 -8.33
CA VAL A 447 -24.95 -0.58 -8.07
C VAL A 447 -25.09 -0.31 -6.57
N GLU A 448 -25.87 -1.13 -5.89
CA GLU A 448 -26.08 -1.05 -4.45
C GLU A 448 -24.79 -1.40 -3.70
N LEU A 449 -24.09 -2.47 -4.11
CA LEU A 449 -22.80 -2.84 -3.54
C LEU A 449 -21.77 -1.72 -3.68
N ASP A 450 -21.64 -1.13 -4.88
CA ASP A 450 -20.69 -0.03 -5.09
C ASP A 450 -20.97 1.13 -4.11
N ARG A 451 -22.25 1.49 -3.90
CA ARG A 451 -22.64 2.54 -2.93
C ARG A 451 -22.35 2.15 -1.48
N GLU A 452 -22.55 0.89 -1.12
CA GLU A 452 -22.31 0.41 0.25
C GLU A 452 -20.81 0.29 0.55
N LEU A 453 -19.99 0.00 -0.45
CA LEU A 453 -18.52 -0.05 -0.33
C LEU A 453 -17.88 1.34 -0.22
N ASP A 454 -18.56 2.41 -0.65
CA ASP A 454 -18.13 3.81 -0.45
C ASP A 454 -18.28 4.27 1.01
N LEU A 455 -19.04 3.54 1.83
CA LEU A 455 -19.26 3.85 3.24
C LEU A 455 -18.25 3.16 4.16
N ILE A 456 -18.18 3.59 5.42
CA ILE A 456 -17.29 2.95 6.39
C ILE A 456 -17.78 1.51 6.64
N PRO A 457 -16.92 0.48 6.50
CA PRO A 457 -17.35 -0.91 6.63
C PRO A 457 -18.12 -1.23 7.92
N VAL A 458 -17.70 -0.70 9.07
CA VAL A 458 -18.37 -0.95 10.36
C VAL A 458 -19.80 -0.42 10.42
N GLN A 459 -20.14 0.60 9.61
CA GLN A 459 -21.50 1.12 9.43
C GLN A 459 -22.41 0.15 8.68
N ARG A 460 -21.82 -0.82 7.98
CA ARG A 460 -22.52 -1.74 7.09
C ARG A 460 -22.27 -3.18 7.51
N ILE A 461 -22.13 -3.42 8.82
CA ILE A 461 -21.92 -4.75 9.38
C ILE A 461 -22.98 -5.76 8.92
N ASN A 462 -24.27 -5.42 9.01
CA ASN A 462 -25.36 -6.33 8.64
C ASN A 462 -25.43 -6.52 7.12
N TYR A 463 -25.31 -5.44 6.35
CA TYR A 463 -25.26 -5.52 4.87
C TYR A 463 -24.08 -6.37 4.40
N GLY A 464 -22.89 -6.14 4.95
CA GLY A 464 -21.67 -6.85 4.61
C GLY A 464 -21.78 -8.34 4.93
N LEU A 465 -22.31 -8.70 6.09
CA LEU A 465 -22.58 -10.10 6.44
C LEU A 465 -23.59 -10.73 5.48
N GLY A 466 -24.75 -10.10 5.26
CA GLY A 466 -25.77 -10.58 4.34
C GLY A 466 -25.26 -10.78 2.92
N TYR A 467 -24.47 -9.83 2.41
CA TYR A 467 -23.82 -9.91 1.10
C TYR A 467 -22.88 -11.12 1.01
N LEU A 468 -22.03 -11.34 2.03
CA LEU A 468 -21.10 -12.47 2.06
C LEU A 468 -21.83 -13.82 2.10
N HIS A 469 -22.94 -13.90 2.86
CA HIS A 469 -23.80 -15.08 2.88
C HIS A 469 -24.37 -15.40 1.51
N GLN A 470 -24.95 -14.41 0.83
CA GLN A 470 -25.49 -14.59 -0.51
C GLN A 470 -24.39 -14.95 -1.51
N ARG A 471 -23.25 -14.24 -1.45
CA ARG A 471 -22.15 -14.38 -2.40
C ARG A 471 -21.44 -15.74 -2.31
N TYR A 472 -21.25 -16.26 -1.10
CA TYR A 472 -20.51 -17.50 -0.86
C TYR A 472 -21.40 -18.71 -0.57
N ALA A 473 -22.73 -18.54 -0.52
CA ALA A 473 -23.70 -19.59 -0.20
C ALA A 473 -23.27 -20.39 1.04
N ALA A 474 -23.01 -19.67 2.15
CA ALA A 474 -22.32 -20.20 3.33
C ALA A 474 -23.01 -21.41 3.97
N GLY A 475 -24.30 -21.62 3.69
CA GLY A 475 -25.05 -22.81 4.12
C GLY A 475 -25.39 -22.84 5.61
N CYS A 476 -25.13 -21.74 6.34
CA CYS A 476 -25.57 -21.52 7.71
C CYS A 476 -26.56 -20.36 7.80
N GLU A 477 -27.19 -20.20 8.96
CA GLU A 477 -28.15 -19.13 9.21
C GLU A 477 -27.43 -17.78 9.41
N THR A 478 -28.03 -16.72 8.86
CA THR A 478 -27.66 -15.34 9.18
C THR A 478 -27.99 -15.03 10.65
N PRO A 479 -27.40 -13.97 11.24
CA PRO A 479 -27.77 -13.53 12.57
C PRO A 479 -29.29 -13.39 12.72
N ALA A 480 -29.86 -13.95 13.79
CA ALA A 480 -31.30 -13.92 14.04
C ALA A 480 -31.83 -12.50 14.26
N GLU A 481 -30.98 -11.64 14.80
CA GLU A 481 -31.23 -10.22 14.98
C GLU A 481 -30.10 -9.41 14.32
N ALA A 482 -30.43 -8.22 13.85
CA ALA A 482 -29.46 -7.28 13.32
C ALA A 482 -28.44 -6.92 14.40
N LEU A 483 -27.15 -6.97 14.05
CA LEU A 483 -26.08 -6.58 14.95
C LEU A 483 -26.03 -5.05 15.10
N PRO A 484 -25.68 -4.55 16.29
CA PRO A 484 -25.49 -3.12 16.50
C PRO A 484 -24.22 -2.65 15.79
N ASN A 485 -24.20 -1.37 15.43
CA ASN A 485 -23.02 -0.74 14.88
C ASN A 485 -21.88 -0.79 15.92
N PRO A 486 -20.74 -1.44 15.64
CA PRO A 486 -19.68 -1.64 16.63
C PRO A 486 -19.07 -0.35 17.18
N LEU A 487 -18.98 0.68 16.33
CA LEU A 487 -18.38 1.97 16.68
C LEU A 487 -19.32 2.80 17.55
N GLU A 488 -20.61 2.87 17.18
CA GLU A 488 -21.64 3.56 17.97
C GLU A 488 -21.85 2.89 19.32
N TRP A 489 -21.92 1.55 19.33
CA TRP A 489 -22.06 0.78 20.57
C TRP A 489 -20.90 1.08 21.53
N ALA A 490 -19.66 1.08 21.03
CA ALA A 490 -18.50 1.39 21.85
C ALA A 490 -18.51 2.84 22.37
N ALA A 491 -19.01 3.80 21.59
CA ALA A 491 -19.17 5.19 22.03
C ALA A 491 -20.20 5.31 23.17
N LEU A 492 -21.37 4.69 23.02
CA LEU A 492 -22.42 4.67 24.05
C LEU A 492 -21.95 3.96 25.34
N ALA A 493 -21.23 2.84 25.20
CA ALA A 493 -20.63 2.11 26.32
C ALA A 493 -19.57 2.96 27.05
N ASN A 494 -18.68 3.64 26.32
CA ASN A 494 -17.69 4.55 26.90
C ASN A 494 -18.35 5.73 27.63
N LEU A 495 -19.46 6.24 27.10
CA LEU A 495 -20.23 7.27 27.77
C LEU A 495 -20.88 6.74 29.06
N MET A 496 -21.48 5.56 29.05
CA MET A 496 -22.00 4.90 30.26
C MET A 496 -20.92 4.75 31.35
N VAL A 497 -19.71 4.31 30.97
CA VAL A 497 -18.54 4.23 31.87
C VAL A 497 -18.23 5.59 32.50
N TRP A 498 -18.21 6.65 31.69
CA TRP A 498 -17.97 8.01 32.19
C TRP A 498 -19.05 8.44 33.19
N PHE A 499 -20.33 8.23 32.86
CA PHE A 499 -21.46 8.53 33.75
C PHE A 499 -21.35 7.81 35.11
N ALA A 500 -20.90 6.56 35.11
CA ALA A 500 -20.69 5.78 36.33
C ALA A 500 -19.60 6.38 37.22
N GLU A 501 -18.48 6.84 36.63
CA GLU A 501 -17.38 7.47 37.37
C GLU A 501 -17.73 8.87 37.87
N GLN A 502 -18.52 9.65 37.12
CA GLN A 502 -18.89 11.02 37.51
C GLN A 502 -19.97 11.08 38.58
N SER A 503 -20.89 10.12 38.63
CA SER A 503 -21.98 10.10 39.61
C SER A 503 -22.17 8.73 40.27
N PRO A 504 -21.19 8.24 41.05
CA PRO A 504 -21.24 6.91 41.67
C PRO A 504 -22.49 6.66 42.52
N VAL A 505 -22.99 7.70 43.21
CA VAL A 505 -24.14 7.61 44.11
C VAL A 505 -25.46 7.38 43.36
N TYR A 506 -25.57 7.88 42.12
CA TYR A 506 -26.72 7.60 41.26
C TYR A 506 -26.56 6.26 40.55
N PHE A 507 -25.33 5.88 40.20
CA PHE A 507 -25.05 4.63 39.51
C PHE A 507 -25.19 3.37 40.38
N GLN A 508 -24.88 3.42 41.68
CA GLN A 508 -24.94 2.25 42.57
C GLN A 508 -26.38 1.87 42.96
N THR A 509 -27.17 1.41 42.00
CA THR A 509 -28.53 0.89 42.20
C THR A 509 -28.72 -0.45 41.47
N PRO A 510 -29.63 -1.32 41.93
CA PRO A 510 -29.94 -2.56 41.22
C PRO A 510 -30.41 -2.35 39.77
N GLU A 511 -31.11 -1.24 39.52
CA GLU A 511 -31.58 -0.90 38.17
C GLU A 511 -30.40 -0.56 37.24
N ASN A 512 -29.41 0.19 37.73
CA ASN A 512 -28.22 0.51 36.95
C ASN A 512 -27.24 -0.67 36.85
N GLU A 513 -27.20 -1.57 37.84
CA GLU A 513 -26.51 -2.87 37.71
C GLU A 513 -27.09 -3.67 36.53
N GLN A 514 -28.42 -3.78 36.45
CA GLN A 514 -29.06 -4.47 35.34
C GLN A 514 -28.78 -3.79 34.00
N ARG A 515 -28.90 -2.45 33.90
CA ARG A 515 -28.58 -1.71 32.66
C ARG A 515 -27.13 -1.94 32.19
N LEU A 516 -26.19 -2.00 33.13
CA LEU A 516 -24.78 -2.30 32.84
C LEU A 516 -24.61 -3.74 32.32
N LEU A 517 -25.28 -4.70 32.94
CA LEU A 517 -25.29 -6.09 32.50
C LEU A 517 -25.90 -6.24 31.11
N ASP A 518 -27.00 -5.54 30.82
CA ASP A 518 -27.64 -5.53 29.50
C ASP A 518 -26.68 -4.94 28.44
N MET A 519 -25.98 -3.84 28.76
CA MET A 519 -24.97 -3.26 27.87
C MET A 519 -23.80 -4.23 27.59
N LEU A 520 -23.33 -4.93 28.63
CA LEU A 520 -22.31 -5.98 28.51
C LEU A 520 -22.80 -7.17 27.67
N GLU A 521 -24.07 -7.55 27.79
CA GLU A 521 -24.68 -8.60 27.00
C GLU A 521 -24.71 -8.24 25.52
N ILE A 522 -25.12 -7.02 25.15
CA ILE A 522 -25.10 -6.54 23.75
C ILE A 522 -23.69 -6.63 23.15
N GLY A 523 -22.66 -6.18 23.89
CA GLY A 523 -21.28 -6.26 23.44
C GLY A 523 -20.77 -7.70 23.31
N SER A 524 -21.12 -8.56 24.25
CA SER A 524 -20.77 -9.99 24.22
C SER A 524 -21.42 -10.71 23.04
N GLN A 525 -22.70 -10.45 22.78
CA GLN A 525 -23.44 -10.97 21.63
C GLN A 525 -22.81 -10.50 20.31
N LEU A 526 -22.46 -9.21 20.19
CA LEU A 526 -21.79 -8.68 19.00
C LEU A 526 -20.48 -9.44 18.71
N VAL A 527 -19.62 -9.62 19.72
CA VAL A 527 -18.35 -10.35 19.56
C VAL A 527 -18.60 -11.82 19.26
N GLN A 528 -19.55 -12.46 19.95
CA GLN A 528 -19.83 -13.87 19.78
C GLN A 528 -20.38 -14.16 18.37
N VAL A 529 -21.45 -13.49 17.97
CA VAL A 529 -22.10 -13.72 16.68
C VAL A 529 -21.12 -13.45 15.55
N LEU A 530 -20.31 -12.38 15.61
CA LEU A 530 -19.30 -12.14 14.57
C LEU A 530 -18.34 -13.33 14.37
N ALA A 531 -17.84 -13.97 15.43
CA ALA A 531 -16.99 -15.14 15.24
C ALA A 531 -17.74 -16.36 14.73
N GLU A 532 -18.99 -16.56 15.12
CA GLU A 532 -19.84 -17.62 14.56
C GLU A 532 -20.04 -17.40 13.06
N GLN A 533 -20.21 -16.14 12.63
CA GLN A 533 -20.31 -15.78 11.21
C GLN A 533 -18.99 -16.02 10.47
N VAL A 534 -17.82 -15.68 11.05
CA VAL A 534 -16.51 -15.98 10.43
C VAL A 534 -16.30 -17.48 10.28
N ASP A 535 -16.57 -18.25 11.34
CA ASP A 535 -16.40 -19.71 11.34
C ASP A 535 -17.32 -20.35 10.28
N CYS A 536 -18.56 -19.88 10.20
CA CYS A 536 -19.48 -20.30 9.15
C CYS A 536 -18.95 -19.96 7.74
N LEU A 537 -18.57 -18.69 7.49
CA LEU A 537 -18.11 -18.24 6.18
C LEU A 537 -16.84 -19.00 5.73
N ALA A 538 -16.00 -19.43 6.68
CA ALA A 538 -14.82 -20.23 6.40
C ALA A 538 -15.16 -21.65 5.88
N GLY A 539 -16.30 -22.22 6.30
CA GLY A 539 -16.81 -23.51 5.85
C GLY A 539 -16.00 -24.73 6.31
N ALA A 540 -16.68 -25.80 6.71
CA ALA A 540 -16.07 -27.07 7.10
C ALA A 540 -15.67 -27.92 5.87
N GLY A 541 -14.61 -27.52 5.15
CA GLY A 541 -14.02 -28.27 4.03
C GLY A 541 -12.63 -28.84 4.34
N ALA A 542 -12.05 -29.63 3.40
CA ALA A 542 -10.70 -30.22 3.54
C ALA A 542 -9.54 -29.20 3.53
N GLY A 543 -9.83 -27.90 3.53
CA GLY A 543 -8.88 -26.80 3.68
C GLY A 543 -9.58 -25.56 4.28
N VAL A 544 -8.81 -24.64 4.87
CA VAL A 544 -9.33 -23.36 5.38
C VAL A 544 -9.68 -22.48 4.19
N ASN A 545 -10.97 -22.30 3.91
CA ASN A 545 -11.45 -21.41 2.85
C ASN A 545 -12.12 -20.19 3.48
N ASP A 546 -11.35 -19.46 4.29
CA ASP A 546 -11.79 -18.25 4.99
C ASP A 546 -12.23 -17.14 4.02
N ALA A 547 -13.00 -16.17 4.52
CA ALA A 547 -13.61 -15.12 3.70
C ALA A 547 -12.58 -14.36 2.86
N ILE A 548 -11.42 -14.03 3.43
CA ILE A 548 -10.34 -13.31 2.74
C ILE A 548 -9.72 -14.18 1.66
N SER A 549 -9.42 -15.45 1.95
CA SER A 549 -8.92 -16.40 0.96
C SER A 549 -9.85 -16.52 -0.25
N ARG A 550 -11.18 -16.56 -0.04
CA ARG A 550 -12.18 -16.54 -1.11
C ARG A 550 -12.20 -15.22 -1.86
N GLY A 551 -12.14 -14.09 -1.15
CA GLY A 551 -12.06 -12.76 -1.75
C GLY A 551 -10.82 -12.57 -2.61
N LEU A 552 -9.69 -13.17 -2.23
CA LEU A 552 -8.44 -13.15 -3.01
C LEU A 552 -8.53 -14.02 -4.27
N VAL A 553 -9.39 -15.03 -4.31
CA VAL A 553 -9.70 -15.78 -5.52
C VAL A 553 -10.57 -14.93 -6.46
N ASP A 554 -11.59 -14.27 -5.93
CA ASP A 554 -12.42 -13.34 -6.70
C ASP A 554 -11.60 -12.19 -7.29
N TYR A 555 -10.70 -11.60 -6.50
CA TYR A 555 -9.78 -10.58 -6.97
C TYR A 555 -8.82 -11.12 -8.05
N GLN A 556 -8.31 -12.35 -7.90
CA GLN A 556 -7.47 -12.97 -8.94
C GLN A 556 -8.23 -13.13 -10.26
N LEU A 557 -9.51 -13.49 -10.21
CA LEU A 557 -10.33 -13.62 -11.41
C LEU A 557 -10.46 -12.28 -12.13
N ALA A 558 -10.80 -11.21 -11.39
CA ALA A 558 -10.87 -9.86 -11.93
C ALA A 558 -9.51 -9.40 -12.50
N LEU A 559 -8.42 -9.69 -11.80
CA LEU A 559 -7.06 -9.38 -12.26
C LEU A 559 -6.70 -10.13 -13.54
N THR A 560 -7.10 -11.40 -13.66
CA THR A 560 -6.87 -12.20 -14.87
C THR A 560 -7.63 -11.62 -16.07
N GLN A 561 -8.86 -11.16 -15.86
CA GLN A 561 -9.65 -10.47 -16.89
C GLN A 561 -9.03 -9.13 -17.28
N MET A 562 -8.52 -8.35 -16.32
CA MET A 562 -7.78 -7.13 -16.60
C MET A 562 -6.51 -7.40 -17.41
N GLY A 563 -5.73 -8.43 -17.04
CA GLY A 563 -4.53 -8.84 -17.78
C GLY A 563 -4.84 -9.26 -19.23
N ALA A 564 -5.94 -9.98 -19.46
CA ALA A 564 -6.39 -10.30 -20.82
C ALA A 564 -6.82 -9.03 -21.58
N GLY A 565 -7.60 -8.16 -20.95
CA GLY A 565 -8.02 -6.88 -21.51
C GLY A 565 -6.84 -5.97 -21.88
N LEU A 566 -5.77 -5.99 -21.09
CA LEU A 566 -4.53 -5.26 -21.34
C LEU A 566 -3.83 -5.71 -22.63
N VAL A 567 -3.71 -7.02 -22.82
CA VAL A 567 -3.13 -7.61 -24.04
C VAL A 567 -3.95 -7.23 -25.27
N GLU A 568 -5.29 -7.28 -25.15
CA GLU A 568 -6.19 -6.84 -26.21
C GLU A 568 -6.06 -5.34 -26.50
N ALA A 569 -5.91 -4.50 -25.46
CA ALA A 569 -5.75 -3.04 -25.61
C ALA A 569 -4.47 -2.68 -26.35
N ILE A 570 -3.37 -3.36 -26.01
CA ILE A 570 -2.07 -3.19 -26.69
C ILE A 570 -2.22 -3.61 -28.16
N ALA A 571 -2.82 -4.76 -28.44
CA ALA A 571 -3.02 -5.23 -29.81
C ALA A 571 -3.91 -4.26 -30.63
N GLU A 572 -4.98 -3.75 -30.03
CA GLU A 572 -5.87 -2.76 -30.62
C GLU A 572 -5.15 -1.42 -30.89
N ALA A 573 -4.35 -0.92 -29.93
CA ALA A 573 -3.53 0.27 -30.11
C ALA A 573 -2.56 0.12 -31.28
N ARG A 574 -1.87 -1.02 -31.35
CA ARG A 574 -0.94 -1.34 -32.45
C ARG A 574 -1.63 -1.40 -33.79
N ALA A 575 -2.84 -1.96 -33.88
CA ALA A 575 -3.60 -2.00 -35.12
C ALA A 575 -3.94 -0.59 -35.66
N HIS A 576 -4.13 0.39 -34.77
CA HIS A 576 -4.35 1.79 -35.15
C HIS A 576 -3.05 2.50 -35.56
N LEU A 577 -1.96 2.24 -34.83
CA LEU A 577 -0.68 2.94 -34.99
C LEU A 577 0.18 2.38 -36.12
N LEU A 578 0.13 1.08 -36.38
CA LEU A 578 1.07 0.37 -37.27
C LEU A 578 0.41 -0.14 -38.56
N ALA A 579 1.23 -0.42 -39.57
CA ALA A 579 0.78 -1.09 -40.78
C ALA A 579 0.33 -2.54 -40.50
N PRO A 580 -0.63 -3.09 -41.26
CA PRO A 580 -1.02 -4.49 -41.15
C PRO A 580 0.18 -5.44 -41.33
N GLY A 581 0.32 -6.43 -40.44
CA GLY A 581 1.43 -7.38 -40.49
C GLY A 581 2.77 -6.85 -39.96
N ALA A 582 2.79 -5.65 -39.36
CA ALA A 582 3.98 -5.12 -38.70
C ALA A 582 4.43 -6.02 -37.53
N ASP A 583 5.75 -6.23 -37.43
CA ASP A 583 6.40 -7.01 -36.37
C ASP A 583 7.39 -6.17 -35.53
N VAL A 584 7.36 -4.85 -35.73
CA VAL A 584 8.19 -3.86 -35.02
C VAL A 584 7.96 -3.90 -33.50
N ARG A 585 9.07 -3.79 -32.76
CA ARG A 585 9.11 -3.62 -31.31
C ARG A 585 9.34 -2.15 -30.99
N LEU A 586 8.33 -1.50 -30.40
CA LEU A 586 8.37 -0.06 -30.13
C LEU A 586 9.38 0.32 -29.04
N GLU A 587 9.76 -0.63 -28.18
CA GLU A 587 10.75 -0.43 -27.13
C GLU A 587 12.22 -0.48 -27.61
N ARG A 588 12.44 -0.84 -28.89
CA ARG A 588 13.76 -0.94 -29.51
C ARG A 588 14.00 0.21 -30.49
N ASP A 589 15.26 0.46 -30.80
CA ASP A 589 15.66 1.45 -31.79
C ASP A 589 15.54 0.92 -33.24
N ALA A 590 15.98 1.73 -34.20
CA ALA A 590 15.94 1.40 -35.62
C ALA A 590 16.89 0.24 -36.03
N SER A 591 17.77 -0.24 -35.16
CA SER A 591 18.72 -1.32 -35.48
C SER A 591 18.09 -2.73 -35.44
N GLN A 592 16.81 -2.82 -35.13
CA GLN A 592 16.09 -4.09 -35.06
C GLN A 592 15.84 -4.70 -36.45
N SER A 593 16.00 -6.01 -36.56
CA SER A 593 15.67 -6.75 -37.78
C SER A 593 14.16 -6.97 -37.91
N THR A 594 13.61 -6.89 -39.13
CA THR A 594 12.17 -7.08 -39.39
C THR A 594 11.89 -8.05 -40.54
N ALA A 595 10.89 -8.91 -40.35
CA ALA A 595 10.39 -9.81 -41.38
C ALA A 595 9.24 -9.20 -42.22
N TYR A 596 8.83 -7.97 -41.92
CA TYR A 596 7.74 -7.28 -42.61
C TYR A 596 8.02 -7.09 -44.10
N ARG A 597 7.11 -7.57 -44.95
CA ARG A 597 7.16 -7.38 -46.40
C ARG A 597 5.75 -7.08 -46.91
N PRO A 598 5.52 -5.93 -47.57
CA PRO A 598 4.19 -5.59 -48.08
C PRO A 598 3.87 -6.41 -49.33
N ASP A 599 3.10 -7.48 -49.16
CA ASP A 599 2.85 -8.47 -50.23
C ASP A 599 1.91 -7.96 -51.34
N ASP A 600 1.09 -6.94 -51.07
CA ASP A 600 0.02 -6.47 -51.97
C ASP A 600 0.39 -5.23 -52.81
N LEU A 601 1.62 -4.73 -52.68
CA LEU A 601 2.06 -3.55 -53.43
C LEU A 601 2.47 -3.90 -54.86
N LEU A 602 1.84 -3.24 -55.82
CA LEU A 602 2.12 -3.37 -57.25
C LEU A 602 3.19 -2.36 -57.69
N ILE A 603 4.08 -2.80 -58.59
CA ILE A 603 5.15 -1.99 -59.15
C ILE A 603 4.62 -1.25 -60.37
N GLY A 604 4.59 0.08 -60.32
CA GLY A 604 4.12 0.95 -61.41
C GLY A 604 5.23 1.83 -62.01
N PRO A 605 4.93 2.69 -63.00
CA PRO A 605 5.90 3.65 -63.50
C PRO A 605 6.20 4.73 -62.44
N CYS A 606 7.47 5.16 -62.35
CA CYS A 606 7.86 6.23 -61.40
C CYS A 606 7.25 7.58 -61.77
N ASP A 607 7.14 7.89 -63.06
CA ASP A 607 6.41 9.03 -63.60
C ASP A 607 5.40 8.54 -64.65
N PRO A 608 4.07 8.66 -64.41
CA PRO A 608 3.05 8.26 -65.35
C PRO A 608 2.96 9.14 -66.61
N ALA A 609 3.82 10.16 -66.77
CA ALA A 609 3.94 10.96 -67.99
C ALA A 609 5.16 10.57 -68.86
N GLN A 610 6.11 9.77 -68.36
CA GLN A 610 7.37 9.44 -69.03
C GLN A 610 7.60 7.92 -69.09
N TYR A 611 6.98 7.26 -70.08
CA TYR A 611 7.17 5.82 -70.29
C TYR A 611 7.11 5.44 -71.77
N CYS A 612 7.92 4.46 -72.14
CA CYS A 612 7.90 3.90 -73.49
C CYS A 612 6.80 2.82 -73.62
N GLU A 613 5.57 3.24 -73.94
CA GLU A 613 4.37 2.39 -74.14
C GLU A 613 3.86 1.62 -72.90
N MET A 614 4.72 1.29 -71.94
CA MET A 614 4.37 0.53 -70.74
C MET A 614 3.76 1.39 -69.62
N ASN A 615 2.44 1.28 -69.45
CA ASN A 615 1.67 1.96 -68.38
C ASN A 615 1.01 0.99 -67.38
N GLY A 616 1.41 -0.28 -67.40
CA GLY A 616 0.82 -1.36 -66.61
C GLY A 616 1.43 -1.51 -65.22
N LYS A 617 0.69 -2.14 -64.31
CA LYS A 617 1.19 -2.52 -62.98
C LYS A 617 1.78 -3.94 -63.03
N LEU A 618 2.96 -4.11 -62.43
CA LEU A 618 3.68 -5.37 -62.31
C LEU A 618 3.52 -5.96 -60.90
N SER A 619 3.46 -7.28 -60.78
CA SER A 619 3.40 -7.96 -59.48
C SER A 619 4.75 -7.90 -58.77
N SER A 620 4.78 -7.67 -57.46
CA SER A 620 6.01 -7.73 -56.65
C SER A 620 6.23 -9.12 -56.03
N THR A 621 7.37 -9.31 -55.34
CA THR A 621 7.67 -10.48 -54.50
C THR A 621 8.27 -10.04 -53.15
N ARG A 622 8.18 -10.89 -52.13
CA ARG A 622 8.82 -10.65 -50.82
C ARG A 622 10.32 -10.39 -50.90
N ALA A 623 10.98 -11.03 -51.87
CA ALA A 623 12.42 -10.90 -52.04
C ALA A 623 12.80 -9.50 -52.56
N LEU A 624 12.01 -8.92 -53.47
CA LEU A 624 12.20 -7.55 -53.94
C LEU A 624 12.05 -6.53 -52.81
N TRP A 625 11.07 -6.71 -51.93
CA TRP A 625 10.91 -5.88 -50.74
C TRP A 625 12.04 -6.09 -49.72
N GLY A 626 12.69 -7.25 -49.72
CA GLY A 626 13.87 -7.52 -48.89
C GLY A 626 15.15 -6.81 -49.33
N LEU A 627 15.13 -6.07 -50.44
CA LEU A 627 16.24 -5.23 -50.89
C LEU A 627 16.32 -3.90 -50.12
N PHE A 628 15.24 -3.50 -49.44
CA PHE A 628 15.27 -2.35 -48.54
C PHE A 628 16.02 -2.69 -47.26
N PRO A 629 16.91 -1.79 -46.77
CA PRO A 629 17.46 -1.91 -45.42
C PRO A 629 16.35 -1.91 -44.35
N ASP A 630 16.62 -2.52 -43.20
CA ASP A 630 15.64 -2.69 -42.13
C ASP A 630 15.09 -1.34 -41.63
N GLU A 631 15.88 -0.28 -41.60
CA GLU A 631 15.43 1.04 -41.14
C GLU A 631 14.27 1.60 -42.00
N TYR A 632 14.31 1.35 -43.31
CA TYR A 632 13.25 1.76 -44.24
C TYR A 632 12.00 0.90 -44.14
N LEU A 633 12.18 -0.40 -43.88
CA LEU A 633 11.07 -1.32 -43.63
C LEU A 633 10.36 -0.99 -42.31
N LEU A 634 11.11 -0.58 -41.29
CA LEU A 634 10.56 -0.10 -40.02
C LEU A 634 9.84 1.24 -40.18
N ALA A 635 10.35 2.13 -41.03
CA ALA A 635 9.70 3.40 -41.34
C ALA A 635 8.32 3.20 -42.00
N ASP A 636 8.19 2.23 -42.91
CA ASP A 636 6.91 1.88 -43.53
C ASP A 636 5.93 1.25 -42.52
N GLN A 637 6.40 0.28 -41.72
CA GLN A 637 5.60 -0.36 -40.68
C GLN A 637 5.04 0.60 -39.64
N SER A 638 5.85 1.59 -39.26
CA SER A 638 5.50 2.60 -38.27
C SER A 638 4.74 3.79 -38.88
N ARG A 639 4.44 3.73 -40.19
CA ARG A 639 3.76 4.79 -40.96
C ARG A 639 4.49 6.14 -40.92
N LEU A 640 5.82 6.14 -40.70
CA LEU A 640 6.65 7.34 -40.78
C LEU A 640 6.80 7.83 -42.22
N GLY A 641 6.84 6.88 -43.15
CA GLY A 641 6.84 7.11 -44.59
C GLY A 641 6.33 5.89 -45.32
N THR A 642 6.42 5.89 -46.64
CA THR A 642 5.94 4.78 -47.47
C THR A 642 7.03 4.34 -48.42
N ILE A 643 7.32 3.04 -48.43
CA ILE A 643 8.21 2.45 -49.45
C ILE A 643 7.44 2.11 -50.71
N ALA A 644 8.07 2.29 -51.86
CA ALA A 644 7.52 1.91 -53.15
C ALA A 644 8.64 1.37 -54.05
N ILE A 645 8.27 0.48 -54.97
CA ILE A 645 9.15 0.08 -56.07
C ILE A 645 8.47 0.54 -57.35
N CYS A 646 9.20 1.26 -58.20
CA CYS A 646 8.70 1.74 -59.48
C CYS A 646 9.72 1.50 -60.60
N TYR A 647 9.26 1.51 -61.85
CA TYR A 647 10.14 1.41 -63.02
C TYR A 647 10.21 2.72 -63.79
N THR A 648 11.36 3.02 -64.40
CA THR A 648 11.61 4.21 -65.23
C THR A 648 12.63 3.91 -66.33
N ASN A 649 12.92 4.90 -67.19
CA ASN A 649 13.92 4.80 -68.26
C ASN A 649 13.73 3.56 -69.16
N MET A 650 12.47 3.26 -69.50
CA MET A 650 12.13 2.15 -70.39
C MET A 650 12.59 2.49 -71.82
N GLU A 651 13.55 1.74 -72.35
CA GLU A 651 14.14 2.02 -73.66
C GLU A 651 14.70 0.77 -74.35
N TRP A 652 14.97 0.91 -75.65
CA TRP A 652 15.73 -0.09 -76.40
C TRP A 652 17.22 0.26 -76.41
N VAL A 653 18.07 -0.67 -75.98
CA VAL A 653 19.54 -0.51 -75.91
C VAL A 653 20.25 -1.52 -76.82
N GLN A 654 21.55 -1.31 -77.03
CA GLN A 654 22.38 -2.14 -77.94
C GLN A 654 21.72 -2.29 -79.32
N ARG A 655 21.16 -1.18 -79.81
CA ARG A 655 20.32 -1.12 -80.99
C ARG A 655 21.16 -1.30 -82.25
N ARG A 656 20.63 -2.07 -83.20
CA ARG A 656 21.16 -2.17 -84.56
C ARG A 656 20.03 -2.18 -85.57
N SER A 657 20.28 -1.60 -86.73
CA SER A 657 19.38 -1.65 -87.88
C SER A 657 19.91 -2.64 -88.92
N GLU A 658 18.99 -3.38 -89.53
CA GLU A 658 19.28 -4.27 -90.65
C GLU A 658 18.30 -3.96 -91.79
N PRO A 659 18.78 -3.62 -93.00
CA PRO A 659 17.90 -3.35 -94.12
C PRO A 659 17.08 -4.60 -94.44
N VAL A 660 15.79 -4.42 -94.70
CA VAL A 660 14.83 -5.53 -94.86
C VAL A 660 15.21 -6.42 -96.05
N ARG A 661 15.92 -5.86 -97.03
CA ARG A 661 16.59 -6.55 -98.13
C ARG A 661 17.91 -5.87 -98.42
N ALA A 662 18.92 -6.63 -98.86
CA ALA A 662 20.24 -6.11 -99.19
C ALA A 662 20.24 -5.06 -100.33
N ASP A 663 19.13 -4.92 -101.04
CA ASP A 663 18.97 -4.08 -102.23
C ASP A 663 17.93 -2.94 -102.09
N ASP A 664 17.36 -2.73 -100.89
CA ASP A 664 16.47 -1.60 -100.55
C ASP A 664 17.00 -0.84 -99.31
N PRO A 665 17.68 0.30 -99.50
CA PRO A 665 18.28 1.05 -98.40
C PRO A 665 17.29 1.95 -97.66
N HIS A 666 15.98 1.89 -97.95
CA HIS A 666 15.01 2.86 -97.44
C HIS A 666 14.13 2.35 -96.29
N VAL A 667 14.14 1.04 -95.99
CA VAL A 667 13.42 0.43 -94.86
C VAL A 667 14.31 -0.56 -94.10
N ALA A 668 14.22 -0.55 -92.78
CA ALA A 668 15.03 -1.39 -91.90
C ALA A 668 14.19 -2.05 -90.81
N ASN A 669 14.62 -3.26 -90.43
CA ASN A 669 14.24 -3.90 -89.18
C ASN A 669 15.22 -3.45 -88.11
N TYR A 670 14.69 -2.99 -86.98
CA TYR A 670 15.46 -2.56 -85.84
C TYR A 670 15.39 -3.63 -84.76
N PHE A 671 16.58 -4.05 -84.32
CA PHE A 671 16.79 -5.05 -83.29
C PHE A 671 17.48 -4.41 -82.09
N GLY A 672 17.13 -4.85 -80.89
CA GLY A 672 17.72 -4.34 -79.66
C GLY A 672 17.26 -5.12 -78.44
N HIS A 673 17.84 -4.78 -77.30
CA HIS A 673 17.52 -5.35 -76.01
C HIS A 673 16.62 -4.38 -75.23
N LEU A 674 15.61 -4.91 -74.54
CA LEU A 674 14.74 -4.10 -73.70
C LEU A 674 15.48 -3.77 -72.40
N SER A 675 15.60 -2.49 -72.08
CA SER A 675 16.21 -2.02 -70.83
C SER A 675 15.26 -1.12 -70.05
N PHE A 676 15.29 -1.24 -68.73
CA PHE A 676 14.62 -0.31 -67.82
C PHE A 676 15.28 -0.30 -66.45
N ASP A 677 15.06 0.78 -65.72
CA ASP A 677 15.54 0.95 -64.36
C ASP A 677 14.41 0.63 -63.37
N LEU A 678 14.67 -0.28 -62.43
CA LEU A 678 13.82 -0.58 -61.28
C LEU A 678 14.37 0.15 -60.06
N LEU A 679 13.59 1.06 -59.48
CA LEU A 679 13.98 1.92 -58.37
C LEU A 679 13.16 1.59 -57.13
N GLY A 680 13.84 1.39 -55.99
CA GLY A 680 13.22 1.37 -54.67
C GLY A 680 13.24 2.77 -54.08
N THR A 681 12.07 3.34 -53.81
CA THR A 681 11.92 4.71 -53.31
C THR A 681 11.25 4.72 -51.94
N TYR A 682 11.60 5.73 -51.14
CA TYR A 682 10.98 6.04 -49.85
C TYR A 682 10.40 7.44 -49.93
N LEU A 683 9.11 7.56 -49.62
CA LEU A 683 8.37 8.81 -49.59
C LEU A 683 8.11 9.22 -48.14
N ASP A 684 8.59 10.40 -47.77
CA ASP A 684 8.30 11.06 -46.49
C ASP A 684 7.85 12.51 -46.70
N GLY A 685 7.59 13.25 -45.62
CA GLY A 685 7.23 14.67 -45.67
C GLY A 685 8.31 15.61 -46.22
N GLY A 686 9.53 15.11 -46.47
CA GLY A 686 10.67 15.82 -47.03
C GLY A 686 10.91 15.57 -48.53
N GLY A 687 10.26 14.57 -49.13
CA GLY A 687 10.33 14.28 -50.57
C GLY A 687 10.48 12.79 -50.89
N VAL A 688 10.86 12.49 -52.12
CA VAL A 688 11.13 11.11 -52.58
C VAL A 688 12.64 10.86 -52.55
N THR A 689 13.07 9.84 -51.81
CA THR A 689 14.47 9.38 -51.76
C THR A 689 14.60 8.04 -52.47
N THR A 690 15.57 7.89 -53.37
CA THR A 690 15.90 6.58 -53.97
C THR A 690 16.83 5.82 -53.05
N VAL A 691 16.41 4.64 -52.60
CA VAL A 691 17.13 3.78 -51.65
C VAL A 691 18.01 2.76 -52.38
N PHE A 692 17.50 2.18 -53.46
CA PHE A 692 18.25 1.30 -54.35
C PHE A 692 17.77 1.46 -55.79
N GLY A 693 18.60 1.03 -56.75
CA GLY A 693 18.26 1.07 -58.16
C GLY A 693 19.01 -0.01 -58.93
N PHE A 694 18.30 -0.63 -59.87
CA PHE A 694 18.81 -1.69 -60.71
C PHE A 694 18.43 -1.44 -62.16
N ARG A 695 19.38 -1.59 -63.08
CA ARG A 695 19.13 -1.62 -64.51
C ARG A 695 18.97 -3.05 -64.97
N PHE A 696 17.82 -3.36 -65.55
CA PHE A 696 17.59 -4.63 -66.23
C PHE A 696 17.86 -4.47 -67.72
N THR A 697 18.53 -5.44 -68.34
CA THR A 697 18.63 -5.55 -69.81
C THR A 697 18.24 -6.96 -70.23
N SER A 698 17.29 -7.07 -71.18
CA SER A 698 16.83 -8.38 -71.66
C SER A 698 18.00 -9.18 -72.26
N PRO A 699 18.14 -10.47 -71.97
CA PRO A 699 19.26 -11.27 -72.48
C PRO A 699 19.09 -11.59 -73.97
N GLU A 700 17.85 -11.65 -74.44
CA GLU A 700 17.51 -11.88 -75.84
C GLU A 700 17.39 -10.56 -76.60
N GLU A 701 17.89 -10.56 -77.83
CA GLU A 701 17.68 -9.47 -78.79
C GLU A 701 16.29 -9.62 -79.42
N HIS A 702 15.51 -8.54 -79.45
CA HIS A 702 14.17 -8.53 -80.01
C HIS A 702 14.09 -7.63 -81.25
N HIS A 703 13.36 -8.08 -82.27
CA HIS A 703 12.91 -7.22 -83.35
C HIS A 703 11.82 -6.30 -82.82
N TYR A 704 12.13 -5.03 -82.54
CA TYR A 704 11.20 -4.13 -81.86
C TYR A 704 10.46 -3.19 -82.81
N LEU A 705 11.11 -2.72 -83.87
CA LEU A 705 10.53 -1.76 -84.80
C LEU A 705 10.86 -2.12 -86.25
N PHE A 706 9.85 -2.05 -87.11
CA PHE A 706 10.04 -1.91 -88.55
C PHE A 706 9.78 -0.45 -88.92
N ALA A 707 10.76 0.24 -89.52
CA ALA A 707 10.65 1.66 -89.84
C ALA A 707 11.49 2.07 -91.07
N GLY A 708 11.47 3.36 -91.43
CA GLY A 708 12.35 3.91 -92.45
C GLY A 708 13.80 3.79 -92.02
N ALA A 709 14.69 3.45 -92.95
CA ALA A 709 16.12 3.29 -92.69
C ALA A 709 16.79 4.66 -92.55
N ASP A 710 16.74 5.20 -91.34
CA ASP A 710 17.33 6.48 -90.96
C ASP A 710 18.11 6.31 -89.64
N GLU A 711 19.20 7.07 -89.51
CA GLU A 711 19.99 7.15 -88.29
C GLU A 711 19.18 7.77 -87.15
N GLU A 712 18.31 8.75 -87.46
CA GLU A 712 17.42 9.38 -86.47
C GLU A 712 16.45 8.36 -85.83
N VAL A 713 16.08 7.31 -86.59
CA VAL A 713 15.23 6.22 -86.10
C VAL A 713 16.05 5.21 -85.28
N LEU A 714 17.34 5.03 -85.58
CA LEU A 714 18.24 4.20 -84.77
C LEU A 714 18.55 4.87 -83.42
N GLU A 715 18.72 6.18 -83.41
CA GLU A 715 19.00 7.00 -82.22
C GLU A 715 17.79 7.18 -81.30
N ASP A 716 16.57 7.01 -81.82
CA ASP A 716 15.33 7.03 -81.03
C ASP A 716 15.21 5.77 -80.14
N SER A 717 15.42 5.95 -78.83
CA SER A 717 15.40 4.85 -77.85
C SER A 717 13.98 4.44 -77.45
N CYS A 718 12.98 5.26 -77.81
CA CYS A 718 11.57 5.01 -77.60
C CYS A 718 10.70 5.43 -78.81
N PRO A 719 10.66 4.64 -79.89
CA PRO A 719 10.02 5.03 -81.15
C PRO A 719 8.49 4.84 -81.17
N THR A 720 7.82 4.99 -80.02
CA THR A 720 6.38 4.71 -79.87
C THR A 720 5.52 5.63 -80.72
N GLU A 721 5.87 6.92 -80.78
CA GLU A 721 5.21 7.92 -81.62
C GLU A 721 5.40 7.68 -83.12
N ARG A 722 6.43 6.90 -83.50
CA ARG A 722 6.72 6.55 -84.89
C ARG A 722 5.87 5.37 -85.36
N VAL A 723 5.30 4.55 -84.48
CA VAL A 723 4.45 3.43 -84.87
C VAL A 723 3.19 3.95 -85.56
N GLY A 724 2.90 3.45 -86.76
CA GLY A 724 1.81 3.95 -87.62
C GLY A 724 2.19 5.15 -88.49
N SER A 725 3.39 5.71 -88.34
CA SER A 725 3.89 6.77 -89.22
C SER A 725 4.13 6.25 -90.64
N ARG A 726 3.97 7.15 -91.62
CA ARG A 726 4.06 6.82 -93.04
C ARG A 726 5.51 6.89 -93.51
N ILE A 727 6.05 5.78 -93.99
CA ILE A 727 7.37 5.73 -94.62
C ILE A 727 7.16 5.78 -96.13
N VAL A 728 7.76 6.76 -96.79
CA VAL A 728 7.60 6.97 -98.23
C VAL A 728 8.94 6.74 -98.92
N THR A 729 9.06 5.64 -99.64
CA THR A 729 10.31 5.27 -100.34
C THR A 729 10.14 5.41 -101.86
N PRO A 730 11.13 5.92 -102.61
CA PRO A 730 11.04 6.04 -104.07
C PRO A 730 11.10 4.67 -104.75
N MET A 731 10.30 4.46 -105.80
CA MET A 731 10.36 3.23 -106.62
C MET A 731 11.62 3.20 -107.51
N ARG A 732 12.18 1.99 -107.70
CA ARG A 732 13.52 1.68 -108.24
C ARG A 732 13.78 2.08 -109.71
N GLU A 733 12.77 2.50 -110.47
CA GLU A 733 12.92 2.96 -111.86
C GLU A 733 11.87 4.04 -112.20
N SER A 734 12.29 5.14 -112.84
CA SER A 734 11.39 6.13 -113.43
C SER A 734 10.75 5.62 -114.72
N ARG A 735 9.98 4.53 -114.64
CA ARG A 735 9.08 4.18 -115.75
C ARG A 735 7.85 5.07 -115.66
N GLY A 736 7.85 6.11 -116.49
CA GLY A 736 6.78 7.08 -116.56
C GLY A 736 5.41 6.43 -116.69
N GLY A 737 4.46 6.86 -115.84
CA GLY A 737 3.03 6.65 -116.09
C GLY A 737 2.19 6.33 -114.85
N ILE A 738 1.61 7.37 -114.25
CA ILE A 738 0.26 7.43 -113.64
C ILE A 738 -0.11 6.34 -112.59
N VAL A 739 0.65 6.18 -111.51
CA VAL A 739 0.23 5.78 -110.14
C VAL A 739 1.43 6.14 -109.23
N PRO A 740 1.31 6.50 -107.93
CA PRO A 740 2.41 7.20 -107.26
C PRO A 740 3.71 6.38 -107.25
N ASN A 741 4.82 6.98 -107.73
CA ASN A 741 6.19 6.43 -107.82
C ASN A 741 6.86 6.23 -106.45
N ARG A 742 6.10 5.77 -105.46
CA ARG A 742 6.55 5.61 -104.08
C ARG A 742 5.88 4.40 -103.44
N LEU A 743 6.66 3.55 -102.78
CA LEU A 743 6.11 2.57 -101.86
C LEU A 743 5.82 3.29 -100.54
N THR A 744 4.64 3.02 -99.99
CA THR A 744 4.25 3.54 -98.68
C THR A 744 4.20 2.38 -97.72
N TYR A 745 5.11 2.37 -96.76
CA TYR A 745 5.05 1.47 -95.62
C TYR A 745 4.48 2.23 -94.41
N LEU A 746 4.01 1.47 -93.42
CA LEU A 746 3.71 2.00 -92.11
C LEU A 746 4.74 1.43 -91.14
N ALA A 747 5.34 2.30 -90.33
CA ALA A 747 6.19 1.84 -89.25
C ALA A 747 5.36 0.99 -88.29
N ALA A 748 5.90 -0.14 -87.85
CA ALA A 748 5.18 -1.13 -87.07
C ALA A 748 6.01 -1.59 -85.87
N GLY A 749 5.45 -1.47 -84.67
CA GLY A 749 6.00 -2.11 -83.47
C GLY A 749 5.82 -3.63 -83.57
N ARG A 750 6.92 -4.36 -83.42
CA ARG A 750 6.95 -5.84 -83.53
C ARG A 750 6.99 -6.49 -82.16
N ALA A 751 7.92 -6.06 -81.32
CA ALA A 751 7.97 -6.38 -79.90
C ALA A 751 7.51 -5.17 -79.10
N VAL A 752 6.56 -5.39 -78.18
CA VAL A 752 5.93 -4.33 -77.38
C VAL A 752 6.35 -4.52 -75.92
N PRO A 753 7.01 -3.52 -75.27
CA PRO A 753 7.51 -3.65 -73.90
C PRO A 753 6.47 -4.16 -72.90
N SER A 754 5.24 -3.66 -72.96
CA SER A 754 4.16 -4.12 -72.06
C SER A 754 3.82 -5.60 -72.19
N ARG A 755 3.84 -6.14 -73.42
CA ARG A 755 3.58 -7.56 -73.69
C ARG A 755 4.76 -8.45 -73.31
N LEU A 756 5.99 -7.97 -73.54
CA LEU A 756 7.20 -8.69 -73.13
C LEU A 756 7.26 -8.83 -71.61
N LEU A 757 7.06 -7.73 -70.89
CA LEU A 757 6.98 -7.75 -69.43
C LEU A 757 5.84 -8.66 -68.95
N ALA A 758 4.62 -8.52 -69.49
CA ALA A 758 3.51 -9.38 -69.08
C ALA A 758 3.71 -10.88 -69.38
N ALA A 759 4.57 -11.23 -70.35
CA ALA A 759 4.87 -12.61 -70.73
C ALA A 759 6.02 -13.23 -69.91
N HIS A 760 6.97 -12.40 -69.43
CA HIS A 760 8.21 -12.86 -68.80
C HIS A 760 8.40 -12.41 -67.33
N TRP A 761 7.58 -11.49 -66.82
CA TRP A 761 7.77 -10.90 -65.49
C TRP A 761 7.45 -11.87 -64.35
N ASP A 762 6.21 -12.37 -64.30
CA ASP A 762 5.69 -13.27 -63.28
C ASP A 762 5.48 -14.71 -63.78
N ARG A 763 5.72 -14.92 -65.08
CA ARG A 763 5.55 -16.16 -65.82
C ARG A 763 6.69 -16.31 -66.83
N GLY A 764 6.84 -17.50 -67.41
CA GLY A 764 7.88 -17.73 -68.42
C GLY A 764 9.28 -17.73 -67.81
N ALA A 765 10.03 -16.65 -68.03
CA ALA A 765 11.42 -16.50 -67.57
C ALA A 765 11.53 -15.94 -66.14
N GLU A 766 10.42 -15.42 -65.58
CA GLU A 766 10.30 -14.89 -64.23
C GLU A 766 11.33 -13.78 -63.91
N TRP A 767 11.41 -12.76 -64.77
CA TRP A 767 12.36 -11.65 -64.67
C TRP A 767 12.34 -10.94 -63.31
N ARG A 768 11.22 -10.97 -62.57
CA ARG A 768 11.13 -10.40 -61.22
C ARG A 768 12.14 -11.01 -60.24
N ASP A 769 12.48 -12.29 -60.39
CA ASP A 769 13.39 -12.99 -59.46
C ASP A 769 14.87 -12.77 -59.84
N TRP A 770 15.13 -12.23 -61.04
CA TRP A 770 16.48 -12.00 -61.52
C TRP A 770 17.17 -10.82 -60.84
N PHE A 771 16.39 -9.90 -60.27
CA PHE A 771 16.88 -8.83 -59.41
C PHE A 771 17.47 -9.35 -58.09
N ILE A 772 17.15 -10.61 -57.72
CA ILE A 772 17.72 -11.28 -56.56
C ILE A 772 18.92 -12.13 -56.97
N THR A 773 18.87 -12.80 -58.12
CA THR A 773 19.94 -13.69 -58.59
C THR A 773 21.05 -12.98 -59.38
N GLY A 774 20.85 -11.72 -59.77
CA GLY A 774 21.81 -10.90 -60.51
C GLY A 774 21.93 -11.21 -62.01
N ILE A 775 20.95 -11.91 -62.61
CA ILE A 775 21.02 -12.32 -64.02
C ILE A 775 20.49 -11.19 -64.91
N GLY A 776 21.34 -10.58 -65.74
CA GLY A 776 20.93 -9.47 -66.63
C GLY A 776 20.53 -8.19 -65.90
N VAL A 777 20.97 -8.04 -64.65
CA VAL A 777 20.69 -6.91 -63.77
C VAL A 777 22.00 -6.29 -63.29
N GLU A 778 22.13 -4.98 -63.49
CA GLU A 778 23.27 -4.17 -63.02
C GLU A 778 22.80 -3.19 -61.94
N ALA A 779 23.54 -3.05 -60.84
CA ALA A 779 23.23 -2.06 -59.81
C ALA A 779 23.57 -0.65 -60.30
N LEU A 780 22.66 0.30 -60.10
CA LEU A 780 22.88 1.71 -60.45
C LEU A 780 23.81 2.37 -59.42
N ASP A 781 24.71 3.24 -59.90
CA ASP A 781 25.54 4.09 -59.03
C ASP A 781 24.69 5.24 -58.49
N LEU A 782 24.15 5.06 -57.29
CA LEU A 782 23.28 6.00 -56.61
C LEU A 782 24.03 6.71 -55.47
N PRO A 783 23.66 7.95 -55.13
CA PRO A 783 24.11 8.59 -53.89
C PRO A 783 23.78 7.69 -52.70
N LEU A 784 24.65 7.70 -51.68
CA LEU A 784 24.36 6.98 -50.43
C LEU A 784 22.98 7.40 -49.90
N PRO A 785 22.11 6.44 -49.55
CA PRO A 785 20.81 6.75 -48.99
C PRO A 785 20.94 7.58 -47.73
N ARG A 786 19.95 8.44 -47.47
CA ARG A 786 19.86 9.21 -46.23
C ARG A 786 19.85 8.25 -45.03
N ASP A 787 20.59 8.58 -43.98
CA ASP A 787 20.47 7.87 -42.71
C ASP A 787 19.20 8.34 -42.00
N ILE A 788 18.19 7.45 -41.95
CA ILE A 788 16.91 7.68 -41.29
C ILE A 788 16.83 7.01 -39.91
N GLY A 789 17.89 6.31 -39.47
CA GLY A 789 17.91 5.57 -38.21
C GLY A 789 17.55 6.43 -36.98
N PRO A 790 18.11 7.65 -36.82
CA PRO A 790 17.73 8.55 -35.73
C PRO A 790 16.25 8.97 -35.76
N GLU A 791 15.71 9.23 -36.95
CA GLU A 791 14.31 9.66 -37.15
C GLU A 791 13.34 8.52 -36.84
N VAL A 792 13.65 7.31 -37.32
CA VAL A 792 12.89 6.10 -37.01
C VAL A 792 12.92 5.84 -35.51
N THR A 793 14.10 5.91 -34.87
CA THR A 793 14.21 5.71 -33.41
C THR A 793 13.37 6.71 -32.62
N GLN A 794 13.41 7.99 -32.98
CA GLN A 794 12.60 9.02 -32.33
C GLN A 794 11.10 8.79 -32.57
N HIS A 795 10.71 8.37 -33.78
CA HIS A 795 9.32 8.06 -34.11
C HIS A 795 8.80 6.84 -33.34
N LEU A 796 9.60 5.76 -33.24
CA LEU A 796 9.25 4.58 -32.44
C LEU A 796 9.03 4.92 -30.97
N GLN A 797 9.89 5.75 -30.37
CA GLN A 797 9.69 6.25 -29.00
C GLN A 797 8.43 7.12 -28.87
N SER A 798 8.08 7.89 -29.90
CA SER A 798 6.83 8.65 -29.93
C SER A 798 5.62 7.72 -29.98
N LEU A 799 5.64 6.72 -30.86
CA LEU A 799 4.59 5.70 -30.96
C LEU A 799 4.44 4.89 -29.67
N GLN A 800 5.55 4.53 -29.03
CA GLN A 800 5.54 3.83 -27.73
C GLN A 800 4.78 4.66 -26.68
N ARG A 801 5.10 5.96 -26.56
CA ARG A 801 4.38 6.86 -25.63
C ARG A 801 2.91 7.02 -25.99
N THR A 802 2.57 7.09 -27.28
CA THR A 802 1.18 7.13 -27.74
C THR A 802 0.43 5.83 -27.43
N GLU A 803 1.03 4.66 -27.67
CA GLU A 803 0.49 3.35 -27.30
C GLU A 803 0.22 3.30 -25.80
N GLN A 804 1.22 3.61 -24.98
CA GLN A 804 1.09 3.57 -23.52
C GLN A 804 -0.01 4.51 -23.04
N ALA A 805 -0.05 5.76 -23.53
CA ALA A 805 -1.06 6.74 -23.16
C ALA A 805 -2.48 6.27 -23.55
N ALA A 806 -2.64 5.71 -24.75
CA ALA A 806 -3.92 5.20 -25.23
C ALA A 806 -4.41 4.02 -24.39
N VAL A 807 -3.54 3.06 -24.08
CA VAL A 807 -3.90 1.90 -23.26
C VAL A 807 -4.24 2.33 -21.83
N TYR A 808 -3.44 3.17 -21.19
CA TYR A 808 -3.77 3.70 -19.86
C TYR A 808 -5.09 4.46 -19.83
N HIS A 809 -5.36 5.27 -20.86
CA HIS A 809 -6.62 5.99 -20.96
C HIS A 809 -7.80 5.03 -21.10
N SER A 810 -7.69 3.97 -21.89
CA SER A 810 -8.74 2.94 -21.99
C SER A 810 -9.05 2.27 -20.65
N LEU A 811 -8.08 2.14 -19.75
CA LEU A 811 -8.24 1.48 -18.45
C LEU A 811 -8.81 2.41 -17.38
N ILE A 812 -8.48 3.70 -17.43
CA ILE A 812 -8.74 4.66 -16.34
C ILE A 812 -9.94 5.56 -16.65
N ASP A 813 -10.20 5.85 -17.92
CA ASP A 813 -11.22 6.81 -18.33
C ASP A 813 -12.53 6.10 -18.74
N PRO A 814 -13.67 6.46 -18.13
CA PRO A 814 -14.97 5.89 -18.49
C PRO A 814 -15.49 6.34 -19.87
N LEU A 815 -14.90 7.37 -20.50
CA LEU A 815 -15.37 7.88 -21.79
C LEU A 815 -15.06 6.90 -22.94
N GLU A 816 -16.01 6.77 -23.88
CA GLU A 816 -15.85 5.94 -25.09
C GLU A 816 -14.95 6.62 -26.15
N GLU A 817 -14.81 7.95 -26.11
CA GLU A 817 -13.90 8.66 -27.01
C GLU A 817 -12.47 8.60 -26.49
N GLY A 818 -11.76 7.52 -26.87
CA GLY A 818 -10.37 7.34 -26.55
C GLY A 818 -9.42 8.30 -27.28
N LEU A 819 -8.18 8.39 -26.79
CA LEU A 819 -7.06 9.06 -27.47
C LEU A 819 -6.85 8.60 -28.93
N LEU A 820 -7.21 7.34 -29.23
CA LEU A 820 -7.22 6.79 -30.57
C LEU A 820 -8.68 6.57 -31.01
N PRO A 821 -9.12 7.15 -32.15
CA PRO A 821 -10.50 7.01 -32.61
C PRO A 821 -10.89 5.55 -32.81
N GLY A 822 -12.02 5.13 -32.21
CA GLY A 822 -12.56 3.77 -32.36
C GLY A 822 -11.98 2.74 -31.38
N MET A 823 -11.01 3.11 -30.53
CA MET A 823 -10.53 2.25 -29.46
C MET A 823 -11.57 2.08 -28.36
N ARG A 824 -11.80 0.84 -27.90
CA ARG A 824 -12.77 0.54 -26.84
C ARG A 824 -12.25 0.89 -25.44
N SER A 825 -13.11 1.48 -24.61
CA SER A 825 -12.85 1.61 -23.18
C SER A 825 -12.88 0.25 -22.49
N ARG A 826 -12.01 0.10 -21.48
CA ARG A 826 -11.84 -1.06 -20.60
C ARG A 826 -11.99 -0.67 -19.13
N PHE A 827 -12.58 0.51 -18.88
CA PHE A 827 -12.81 1.04 -17.54
C PHE A 827 -13.55 0.08 -16.62
N ASP A 828 -14.51 -0.69 -17.15
CA ASP A 828 -15.25 -1.68 -16.36
C ASP A 828 -14.36 -2.77 -15.75
N LEU A 829 -13.24 -3.14 -16.38
CA LEU A 829 -12.28 -4.10 -15.81
C LEU A 829 -11.57 -3.51 -14.59
N THR A 830 -11.18 -2.24 -14.68
CA THR A 830 -10.56 -1.49 -13.57
C THR A 830 -11.55 -1.25 -12.44
N ARG A 831 -12.80 -0.93 -12.78
CA ARG A 831 -13.89 -0.77 -11.81
C ARG A 831 -14.15 -2.07 -11.06
N GLU A 832 -14.28 -3.19 -11.77
CA GLU A 832 -14.47 -4.51 -11.16
C GLU A 832 -13.32 -4.85 -10.18
N MET A 833 -12.05 -4.66 -10.58
CA MET A 833 -10.92 -4.85 -9.67
C MET A 833 -10.98 -3.95 -8.42
N THR A 834 -11.38 -2.69 -8.61
CA THR A 834 -11.54 -1.72 -7.52
C THR A 834 -12.63 -2.17 -6.55
N THR A 835 -13.79 -2.59 -7.06
CA THR A 835 -14.89 -3.16 -6.27
C THR A 835 -14.44 -4.41 -5.51
N ARG A 836 -13.68 -5.32 -6.14
CA ARG A 836 -13.14 -6.52 -5.45
C ARG A 836 -12.17 -6.18 -4.33
N LYS A 837 -11.31 -5.18 -4.52
CA LYS A 837 -10.38 -4.69 -3.48
C LYS A 837 -11.14 -4.02 -2.34
N ALA A 838 -12.14 -3.18 -2.63
CA ALA A 838 -12.98 -2.55 -1.62
C ALA A 838 -13.77 -3.60 -0.82
N LEU A 839 -14.25 -4.66 -1.47
CA LEU A 839 -14.89 -5.78 -0.77
C LEU A 839 -13.93 -6.53 0.17
N LEU A 840 -12.66 -6.72 -0.23
CA LEU A 840 -11.62 -7.27 0.66
C LEU A 840 -11.36 -6.37 1.87
N ARG A 841 -11.30 -5.04 1.65
CA ARG A 841 -11.20 -4.06 2.74
C ARG A 841 -12.39 -4.17 3.70
N MET A 842 -13.62 -4.24 3.18
CA MET A 842 -14.82 -4.39 4.00
C MET A 842 -14.75 -5.67 4.85
N GLN A 843 -14.41 -6.81 4.24
CA GLN A 843 -14.26 -8.09 4.96
C GLN A 843 -13.19 -8.02 6.05
N LEU A 844 -12.03 -7.41 5.77
CA LEU A 844 -10.97 -7.22 6.75
C LEU A 844 -11.43 -6.34 7.91
N SER A 845 -12.07 -5.20 7.63
CA SER A 845 -12.52 -4.29 8.67
C SER A 845 -13.65 -4.87 9.54
N LEU A 846 -14.53 -5.69 8.96
CA LEU A 846 -15.64 -6.33 9.70
C LEU A 846 -15.21 -7.56 10.49
N LEU A 847 -14.46 -8.46 9.85
CA LEU A 847 -14.17 -9.79 10.39
C LEU A 847 -12.79 -9.89 11.05
N TYR A 848 -11.83 -9.08 10.59
CA TYR A 848 -10.44 -9.08 11.05
C TYR A 848 -9.92 -7.66 11.40
N PRO A 849 -10.69 -6.83 12.12
CA PRO A 849 -10.35 -5.42 12.37
C PRO A 849 -8.99 -5.21 13.02
N GLN A 850 -8.53 -6.15 13.84
CA GLN A 850 -7.21 -6.02 14.44
C GLN A 850 -6.07 -6.24 13.44
N GLU A 851 -6.26 -7.18 12.51
CA GLU A 851 -5.27 -7.44 11.46
C GLU A 851 -5.26 -6.30 10.44
N SER A 852 -6.42 -5.69 10.16
CA SER A 852 -6.50 -4.50 9.31
C SER A 852 -5.82 -3.26 9.92
N LEU A 853 -5.68 -3.20 11.25
CA LEU A 853 -5.05 -2.09 11.96
C LEU A 853 -3.57 -2.29 12.26
N TYR A 854 -3.15 -3.52 12.58
CA TYR A 854 -1.83 -3.78 13.14
C TYR A 854 -0.94 -4.72 12.31
N ALA A 855 -1.47 -5.38 11.28
CA ALA A 855 -0.64 -6.22 10.40
C ALA A 855 -0.15 -5.43 9.18
N GLU A 856 1.11 -5.02 9.22
CA GLU A 856 1.80 -4.22 8.18
C GLU A 856 1.58 -4.75 6.76
N GLY A 857 1.77 -6.06 6.56
CA GLY A 857 1.63 -6.70 5.25
C GLY A 857 0.20 -6.69 4.70
N ILE A 858 -0.80 -6.76 5.58
CA ILE A 858 -2.21 -6.70 5.21
C ILE A 858 -2.60 -5.25 4.94
N ARG A 859 -2.18 -4.30 5.79
CA ARG A 859 -2.42 -2.88 5.57
C ARG A 859 -1.82 -2.38 4.27
N ARG A 860 -0.55 -2.74 4.00
CA ARG A 860 0.12 -2.48 2.71
C ARG A 860 -0.70 -2.96 1.53
N ALA A 861 -1.24 -4.17 1.60
CA ALA A 861 -1.96 -4.77 0.49
C ALA A 861 -3.26 -4.00 0.15
N ILE A 862 -3.92 -3.42 1.14
CA ILE A 862 -5.22 -2.76 0.94
C ILE A 862 -5.08 -1.24 0.77
N GLU A 863 -4.27 -0.58 1.59
CA GLU A 863 -4.22 0.88 1.69
C GLU A 863 -2.93 1.48 1.11
N GLY A 864 -1.88 0.68 1.05
CA GLY A 864 -0.54 1.11 0.68
C GLY A 864 -0.34 1.39 -0.80
N GLN A 865 0.68 2.18 -1.11
CA GLN A 865 1.14 2.39 -2.51
C GLN A 865 1.71 1.09 -3.12
N GLY A 866 2.22 0.19 -2.28
CA GLY A 866 2.65 -1.16 -2.63
C GLY A 866 1.52 -2.19 -2.71
N GLY A 867 0.25 -1.78 -2.53
CA GLY A 867 -0.88 -2.68 -2.41
C GLY A 867 -1.45 -3.25 -3.71
N LEU A 868 -2.52 -4.03 -3.57
CA LEU A 868 -3.33 -4.55 -4.67
C LEU A 868 -3.74 -3.42 -5.62
N VAL A 869 -3.70 -3.72 -6.92
CA VAL A 869 -3.99 -2.76 -7.97
C VAL A 869 -5.50 -2.43 -8.00
N ASP A 870 -5.78 -1.14 -8.07
CA ASP A 870 -7.10 -0.52 -8.25
C ASP A 870 -6.93 0.70 -9.19
N ALA A 871 -8.01 1.46 -9.41
CA ALA A 871 -7.98 2.65 -10.24
C ALA A 871 -6.91 3.67 -9.80
N ALA A 872 -6.75 3.89 -8.48
CA ALA A 872 -5.79 4.87 -7.93
C ALA A 872 -4.33 4.41 -8.09
N ILE A 873 -4.05 3.12 -7.94
CA ILE A 873 -2.74 2.53 -8.21
C ILE A 873 -2.43 2.61 -9.71
N LEU A 874 -3.37 2.29 -10.60
CA LEU A 874 -3.17 2.42 -12.06
C LEU A 874 -2.89 3.87 -12.47
N ALA A 875 -3.61 4.84 -11.91
CA ALA A 875 -3.35 6.26 -12.13
C ALA A 875 -1.94 6.67 -11.68
N ARG A 876 -1.46 6.13 -10.55
CA ARG A 876 -0.08 6.36 -10.08
C ARG A 876 0.97 5.69 -10.95
N LEU A 877 0.73 4.46 -11.42
CA LEU A 877 1.61 3.77 -12.36
C LEU A 877 1.74 4.55 -13.67
N ARG A 878 0.63 5.12 -14.16
CA ARG A 878 0.65 6.06 -15.29
C ARG A 878 1.49 7.30 -15.01
N GLN A 879 1.34 7.93 -13.84
CA GLN A 879 2.13 9.10 -13.45
C GLN A 879 3.64 8.79 -13.29
N ALA A 880 3.97 7.55 -12.91
CA ALA A 880 5.33 7.06 -12.78
C ALA A 880 5.91 6.52 -14.10
N ASP A 881 5.20 6.66 -15.22
CA ASP A 881 5.60 6.17 -16.55
C ASP A 881 5.90 4.65 -16.55
N ALA A 882 5.14 3.88 -15.76
CA ALA A 882 5.33 2.44 -15.68
C ALA A 882 4.93 1.78 -17.00
N ALA A 883 5.76 0.87 -17.50
CA ALA A 883 5.51 0.20 -18.76
C ALA A 883 4.24 -0.66 -18.68
N VAL A 884 3.34 -0.48 -19.65
CA VAL A 884 2.01 -1.10 -19.66
C VAL A 884 2.08 -2.62 -19.63
N ASP A 885 3.03 -3.21 -20.35
CA ASP A 885 3.29 -4.66 -20.40
C ASP A 885 3.72 -5.26 -19.04
N SER A 886 4.33 -4.47 -18.16
CA SER A 886 4.74 -4.91 -16.81
C SER A 886 3.60 -4.93 -15.78
N ILE A 887 2.48 -4.24 -16.05
CA ILE A 887 1.39 -4.06 -15.08
C ILE A 887 0.84 -5.40 -14.59
N ALA A 888 0.60 -6.35 -15.50
CA ALA A 888 0.03 -7.65 -15.15
C ALA A 888 0.96 -8.43 -14.20
N GLU A 889 2.25 -8.53 -14.52
CA GLU A 889 3.25 -9.23 -13.69
C GLU A 889 3.37 -8.60 -12.30
N MET A 890 3.50 -7.26 -12.24
CA MET A 890 3.54 -6.53 -10.97
C MET A 890 2.30 -6.78 -10.11
N SER A 891 1.12 -6.84 -10.75
CA SER A 891 -0.16 -7.04 -10.06
C SER A 891 -0.26 -8.44 -9.46
N PHE A 892 0.16 -9.48 -10.19
CA PHE A 892 0.20 -10.84 -9.66
C PHE A 892 1.21 -10.98 -8.52
N GLY A 893 2.39 -10.35 -8.63
CA GLY A 893 3.38 -10.32 -7.55
C GLY A 893 2.83 -9.69 -6.26
N ARG A 894 2.05 -8.61 -6.38
CA ARG A 894 1.37 -7.96 -5.23
C ARG A 894 0.30 -8.86 -4.59
N LEU A 895 -0.48 -9.56 -5.42
CA LEU A 895 -1.47 -10.52 -4.96
C LEU A 895 -0.84 -11.70 -4.20
N ASP A 896 0.26 -12.26 -4.72
CA ASP A 896 0.97 -13.36 -4.08
C ASP A 896 1.63 -12.93 -2.76
N ALA A 897 2.16 -11.71 -2.71
CA ALA A 897 2.68 -11.13 -1.47
C ALA A 897 1.58 -11.03 -0.40
N PHE A 898 0.37 -10.56 -0.75
CA PHE A 898 -0.74 -10.51 0.19
C PHE A 898 -1.15 -11.92 0.65
N ARG A 899 -1.30 -12.88 -0.27
CA ARG A 899 -1.60 -14.28 0.09
C ARG A 899 -0.60 -14.85 1.08
N ALA A 900 0.69 -14.62 0.85
CA ALA A 900 1.74 -15.09 1.74
C ALA A 900 1.65 -14.46 3.13
N GLN A 901 1.32 -13.16 3.23
CA GLN A 901 1.10 -12.50 4.52
C GLN A 901 -0.13 -13.04 5.24
N TRP A 902 -1.24 -13.23 4.50
CA TRP A 902 -2.47 -13.80 5.05
C TRP A 902 -2.24 -15.21 5.62
N GLN A 903 -1.55 -16.08 4.86
CA GLN A 903 -1.28 -17.45 5.27
C GLN A 903 -0.35 -17.58 6.49
N ARG A 904 0.42 -16.53 6.83
CA ARG A 904 1.25 -16.50 8.05
C ARG A 904 0.44 -16.29 9.33
N LEU A 905 -0.79 -15.79 9.22
CA LEU A 905 -1.65 -15.62 10.40
C LEU A 905 -2.00 -16.99 10.99
N PRO A 906 -2.06 -17.10 12.34
CA PRO A 906 -2.51 -18.33 12.99
C PRO A 906 -3.88 -18.76 12.48
N GLU A 907 -4.05 -20.07 12.29
CA GLU A 907 -5.28 -20.64 11.75
C GLU A 907 -6.51 -20.26 12.56
N ALA A 908 -6.38 -20.17 13.89
CA ALA A 908 -7.49 -19.76 14.74
C ALA A 908 -7.94 -18.32 14.44
N VAL A 909 -7.00 -17.38 14.24
CA VAL A 909 -7.35 -16.00 13.84
C VAL A 909 -8.12 -16.01 12.53
N ARG A 910 -7.63 -16.75 11.52
CA ARG A 910 -8.29 -16.84 10.20
C ARG A 910 -9.69 -17.47 10.27
N ARG A 911 -9.95 -18.38 11.22
CA ARG A 911 -11.25 -19.04 11.40
C ARG A 911 -12.23 -18.30 12.30
N THR A 912 -11.78 -17.57 13.30
CA THR A 912 -12.67 -16.94 14.29
C THR A 912 -12.71 -15.43 14.21
N GLY A 913 -11.90 -14.81 13.35
CA GLY A 913 -11.82 -13.37 13.23
C GLY A 913 -11.10 -12.72 14.41
N SER A 914 -11.29 -11.41 14.55
CA SER A 914 -10.73 -10.59 15.63
C SER A 914 -11.74 -9.55 16.13
N VAL A 915 -11.55 -9.05 17.36
CA VAL A 915 -12.46 -8.09 17.99
C VAL A 915 -12.07 -6.65 17.63
N PRO A 916 -13.01 -5.78 17.18
CA PRO A 916 -12.71 -4.36 16.96
C PRO A 916 -12.09 -3.72 18.21
N ALA A 917 -11.05 -2.88 18.04
CA ALA A 917 -10.33 -2.28 19.15
C ALA A 917 -11.27 -1.49 20.09
N SER A 918 -12.10 -0.60 19.55
CA SER A 918 -13.08 0.15 20.34
C SER A 918 -14.06 -0.74 21.12
N VAL A 919 -14.51 -1.85 20.54
CA VAL A 919 -15.39 -2.80 21.23
C VAL A 919 -14.64 -3.49 22.38
N ALA A 920 -13.42 -3.94 22.13
CA ALA A 920 -12.59 -4.61 23.13
C ALA A 920 -12.28 -3.68 24.32
N HIS A 921 -11.92 -2.43 24.04
CA HIS A 921 -11.64 -1.43 25.07
C HIS A 921 -12.90 -1.00 25.83
N ALA A 922 -14.04 -0.83 25.17
CA ALA A 922 -15.31 -0.53 25.83
C ALA A 922 -15.77 -1.68 26.75
N MET A 923 -15.72 -2.94 26.29
CA MET A 923 -16.02 -4.11 27.12
C MET A 923 -15.13 -4.18 28.37
N MET A 924 -13.82 -3.97 28.20
CA MET A 924 -12.87 -3.95 29.30
C MET A 924 -13.19 -2.87 30.33
N ARG A 925 -13.60 -1.67 29.89
CA ARG A 925 -14.02 -0.57 30.78
C ARG A 925 -15.34 -0.88 31.49
N LEU A 926 -16.33 -1.46 30.81
CA LEU A 926 -17.61 -1.86 31.41
C LEU A 926 -17.41 -2.95 32.49
N HIS A 927 -16.58 -3.97 32.23
CA HIS A 927 -16.23 -4.96 33.24
C HIS A 927 -15.55 -4.32 34.46
N ALA A 928 -14.67 -3.34 34.24
CA ALA A 928 -14.02 -2.61 35.33
C ALA A 928 -15.03 -1.85 36.21
N ILE A 929 -16.01 -1.20 35.58
CA ILE A 929 -17.11 -0.52 36.26
C ILE A 929 -17.98 -1.51 37.04
N TYR A 930 -18.29 -2.67 36.47
CA TYR A 930 -19.05 -3.72 37.15
C TYR A 930 -18.33 -4.19 38.42
N GLU A 931 -17.05 -4.54 38.31
CA GLU A 931 -16.25 -4.97 39.47
C GLU A 931 -16.09 -3.85 40.51
N GLN A 932 -15.94 -2.60 40.07
CA GLN A 932 -15.77 -1.45 40.96
C GLN A 932 -17.02 -1.17 41.81
N PHE A 933 -18.22 -1.30 41.23
CA PHE A 933 -19.47 -0.88 41.88
C PHE A 933 -20.35 -2.02 42.39
N PHE A 934 -20.31 -3.18 41.74
CA PHE A 934 -21.21 -4.31 41.99
C PHE A 934 -20.48 -5.62 42.31
N GLY A 935 -19.17 -5.70 42.07
CA GLY A 935 -18.33 -6.84 42.45
C GLY A 935 -18.46 -7.17 43.95
N ALA A 936 -18.41 -8.47 44.27
CA ALA A 936 -18.53 -8.94 45.65
C ALA A 936 -17.44 -8.32 46.53
N ARG A 937 -17.82 -7.37 47.41
CA ARG A 937 -16.89 -6.86 48.42
C ARG A 937 -16.40 -8.06 49.26
N PRO A 938 -15.09 -8.21 49.52
CA PRO A 938 -14.66 -9.13 50.55
C PRO A 938 -15.42 -8.79 51.83
N PRO A 939 -15.90 -9.80 52.58
CA PRO A 939 -16.70 -9.56 53.77
C PRO A 939 -15.92 -8.64 54.69
N SER A 940 -16.57 -7.54 55.07
CA SER A 940 -16.06 -6.57 56.02
C SER A 940 -15.60 -7.28 57.29
N GLN A 941 -14.29 -7.50 57.42
CA GLN A 941 -13.70 -7.61 58.75
C GLN A 941 -13.77 -6.22 59.37
N GLY A 942 -14.53 -6.14 60.46
CA GLY A 942 -14.98 -4.89 61.06
C GLY A 942 -13.88 -3.90 61.43
N ASN A 943 -14.30 -2.64 61.51
CA ASN A 943 -13.65 -1.50 62.18
C ASN A 943 -12.12 -1.43 62.06
N TRP A 944 -11.63 -0.64 61.10
CA TRP A 944 -10.34 0.06 61.24
C TRP A 944 -10.52 1.57 61.02
N PRO A 945 -9.80 2.43 61.78
CA PRO A 945 -10.17 3.82 61.98
C PRO A 945 -9.33 4.75 61.10
N PHE A 946 -9.75 4.98 59.86
CA PHE A 946 -9.35 6.18 59.10
C PHE A 946 -10.46 6.53 58.11
N SER A 947 -11.56 7.10 58.63
CA SER A 947 -12.38 8.02 57.85
C SER A 947 -11.62 9.34 57.72
N PRO A 948 -11.46 9.92 56.51
CA PRO A 948 -11.21 11.34 56.42
C PRO A 948 -12.50 12.03 56.88
N ALA A 949 -12.41 12.74 58.00
CA ALA A 949 -13.48 13.62 58.43
C ALA A 949 -13.79 14.62 57.32
N ALA A 950 -15.07 14.74 57.00
CA ALA A 950 -15.62 15.91 56.33
C ALA A 950 -15.14 17.16 57.07
N VAL A 951 -14.37 18.02 56.39
CA VAL A 951 -14.11 19.37 56.86
C VAL A 951 -15.14 20.26 56.18
N GLY A 952 -16.19 20.60 56.94
CA GLY A 952 -16.99 21.78 56.66
C GLY A 952 -16.19 23.03 57.01
N GLY A 953 -16.28 24.04 56.14
CA GLY A 953 -15.63 25.34 56.27
C GLY A 953 -15.64 26.06 54.93
#